data_AF-B2BCZ0-F1
#
_entry.id   AF-B2BCZ0-F1
#
_cell.length_a   1.000
_cell.length_b   1.000
_cell.length_c   1.000
_cell.angle_alpha   90.00
_cell.angle_beta   90.00
_cell.angle_gamma   90.00
#
_symmetry.space_group_name_H-M   'P 1'
#
loop_
_entity.id
_entity.type
_entity.pdbx_description
1 polymer ?
#
loop_
_entity_poly.entity_id
_entity_poly.type
_entity_poly.pdbx_seq_one_letter_code
_entity_poly.pdbx_strand_id
1 'polypeptide(L)'
;MQDNIDHTASVITDTDNAIHQLKITNLNNIFDVAAESEAQFIEKVVNASDDKKGATEPELTEKAKTLYQRAKAEVAHHQAARRAKQLRQDPVLSRINKLAFPTEPEMPIAKLQVKPRAKMAHSLVDQIPERVKEYTDPVSIQSLFSPGRYLCKLYNVAKELHEDGNKLHIDQRRPDLKDLVLSDSNMNQDVSSLDILLNVLQTKAPLAELTKDTEAHANDVSFTLPYDDNLTVINAVLQDKSTSLREIAALLAENNDPWANPITPALVQEQLGLNPASYALIDIKSPLDESCAKRLAHATQLSVEQLQWLNKNAIESSSDKDSPLRPEILTIISEYRRLHQRYGLSVDPFIAIINAVNTTHTNENKTSFFQQIFSTLDVDAGFNFLDQGSWEVIIRKALGITAEELLRIAEYCFGKSSISNVKMNSKKFSQLYRMAMIPRTLGVSFSQAEYLWQLYSKPDENIMERIAQGKAMTIINAITVLENTLQWMSQQKLDVITLQAMLTKQYSTAATPELFNFLSNIYQTLGKQVYSESLKPNLYRSLANGFHLKANVVAGLVNWLAKNDTEFTLESFWQNIAMTFAEESSLHQLEVHQPLIIQCQKLSQYVLIAQWAELSEQEIELILLPNGIDNRGSAPSPSITLLKLLSEFKRWQHEAEVSQSELFDIMQQLITDTNEKQENLRNAAEKVLRTIAKNISFINSDIDRTDSTINIRNGSATLFPPEHPMYKALKLDISNLEKSKAQLEDKKKEEEIKLEQAKNNIKSLINDWDSEIIIRLAELYHWDINIANNMFILIFDKKTNFTFHYDNKDDNHYEEHYGYRFEQKPIYSFDKKLTNGFESIVLLKNHIYIAEKLKVHPGTLIKIKNYIFDDKNNELEDIANKLIVNL
;
A
#
# COMPACT_ATOMS: atom_id res chain seq x y z
N MET A 1 6.17 -72.23 51.09
CA MET A 1 7.28 -71.69 51.91
C MET A 1 6.72 -71.24 53.26
N GLN A 2 6.48 -72.16 54.20
CA GLN A 2 6.48 -71.78 55.62
C GLN A 2 7.90 -71.98 56.19
N ASP A 3 8.68 -72.89 55.61
CA ASP A 3 10.08 -73.15 55.99
C ASP A 3 11.13 -72.28 55.26
N ASN A 4 10.73 -71.23 54.53
CA ASN A 4 11.66 -70.43 53.70
C ASN A 4 11.59 -68.91 53.96
N ILE A 5 10.83 -68.47 54.97
CA ILE A 5 10.67 -67.04 55.29
C ILE A 5 11.61 -66.63 56.43
N ASP A 6 11.90 -67.50 57.40
CA ASP A 6 12.90 -67.23 58.44
C ASP A 6 14.34 -67.18 57.88
N HIS A 7 14.60 -67.84 56.75
CA HIS A 7 15.91 -67.82 56.10
C HIS A 7 16.22 -66.48 55.40
N THR A 8 15.22 -65.73 54.95
CA THR A 8 15.44 -64.51 54.16
C THR A 8 15.72 -63.27 55.00
N ALA A 9 15.12 -63.15 56.20
CA ALA A 9 15.40 -62.05 57.12
C ALA A 9 16.81 -62.12 57.74
N SER A 10 17.31 -63.34 58.01
CA SER A 10 18.67 -63.59 58.49
C SER A 10 19.75 -63.20 57.47
N VAL A 11 19.46 -63.38 56.18
CA VAL A 11 20.41 -63.21 55.07
C VAL A 11 20.61 -61.73 54.70
N ILE A 12 19.58 -60.89 54.88
CA ILE A 12 19.64 -59.43 54.63
C ILE A 12 20.57 -58.74 55.63
N THR A 13 20.46 -59.09 56.91
CA THR A 13 21.40 -58.60 57.93
C THR A 13 22.84 -58.98 57.62
N ASP A 14 23.08 -60.13 56.98
CA ASP A 14 24.44 -60.59 56.65
C ASP A 14 25.06 -59.81 55.49
N THR A 15 24.28 -59.44 54.46
CA THR A 15 24.78 -58.68 53.30
C THR A 15 25.01 -57.20 53.64
N ASP A 16 24.09 -56.56 54.39
CA ASP A 16 24.29 -55.20 54.90
C ASP A 16 25.48 -55.16 55.88
N ASN A 17 25.64 -56.18 56.73
CA ASN A 17 26.82 -56.29 57.60
C ASN A 17 28.11 -56.44 56.79
N ALA A 18 28.10 -57.19 55.68
CA ALA A 18 29.25 -57.32 54.79
C ALA A 18 29.59 -55.99 54.09
N ILE A 19 28.59 -55.21 53.70
CA ILE A 19 28.77 -53.86 53.12
C ILE A 19 29.32 -52.88 54.17
N HIS A 20 28.76 -52.88 55.38
CA HIS A 20 29.26 -52.06 56.50
C HIS A 20 30.70 -52.39 56.90
N GLN A 21 31.13 -53.66 56.76
CA GLN A 21 32.50 -54.09 57.04
C GLN A 21 33.52 -53.52 56.04
N LEU A 22 33.10 -53.13 54.83
CA LEU A 22 33.98 -52.50 53.83
C LEU A 22 34.38 -51.06 54.20
N LYS A 23 33.65 -50.41 55.13
CA LYS A 23 33.93 -49.05 55.62
C LYS A 23 34.13 -47.98 54.53
N ILE A 24 33.50 -48.16 53.37
CA ILE A 24 33.55 -47.19 52.26
C ILE A 24 32.60 -46.04 52.59
N THR A 25 33.08 -44.80 52.44
CA THR A 25 32.25 -43.61 52.64
C THR A 25 31.07 -43.61 51.67
N ASN A 26 29.87 -43.32 52.18
CA ASN A 26 28.60 -43.27 51.44
C ASN A 26 28.03 -44.61 50.92
N LEU A 27 28.59 -45.76 51.28
CA LEU A 27 28.01 -47.08 50.99
C LEU A 27 27.68 -47.80 52.31
N ASN A 28 26.46 -47.63 52.79
CA ASN A 28 26.05 -48.17 54.09
C ASN A 28 25.09 -49.35 53.96
N ASN A 29 24.30 -49.39 52.90
CA ASN A 29 23.27 -50.41 52.74
C ASN A 29 23.28 -51.01 51.33
N ILE A 30 22.56 -52.12 51.16
CA ILE A 30 22.35 -52.79 49.88
C ILE A 30 21.76 -51.88 48.78
N PHE A 31 20.98 -50.85 49.12
CA PHE A 31 20.39 -49.91 48.16
C PHE A 31 21.41 -48.91 47.60
N ASP A 32 22.38 -48.46 48.41
CA ASP A 32 23.45 -47.57 47.98
C ASP A 32 24.34 -48.29 46.94
N VAL A 33 24.66 -49.57 47.21
CA VAL A 33 25.44 -50.42 46.28
C VAL A 33 24.67 -50.67 44.97
N ALA A 34 23.37 -50.97 45.05
CA ALA A 34 22.56 -51.23 43.86
C ALA A 34 22.27 -49.98 43.01
N ALA A 35 22.47 -48.77 43.53
CA ALA A 35 22.29 -47.51 42.81
C ALA A 35 23.48 -47.18 41.89
N GLU A 36 24.66 -47.74 42.14
CA GLU A 36 25.87 -47.53 41.34
C GLU A 36 26.02 -48.58 40.23
N SER A 37 26.86 -48.27 39.23
CA SER A 37 27.24 -49.27 38.24
C SER A 37 28.18 -50.31 38.85
N GLU A 38 28.13 -51.54 38.35
CA GLU A 38 29.00 -52.64 38.80
C GLU A 38 30.48 -52.24 38.74
N ALA A 39 30.88 -51.52 37.69
CA ALA A 39 32.25 -51.04 37.50
C ALA A 39 32.67 -50.02 38.58
N GLN A 40 31.83 -49.03 38.88
CA GLN A 40 32.11 -48.01 39.90
C GLN A 40 32.20 -48.62 41.30
N PHE A 41 31.32 -49.56 41.62
CA PHE A 41 31.36 -50.23 42.92
C PHE A 41 32.63 -51.07 43.08
N ILE A 42 33.00 -51.83 42.04
CA ILE A 42 34.24 -52.61 42.03
C ILE A 42 35.45 -51.69 42.22
N GLU A 43 35.51 -50.57 41.49
CA GLU A 43 36.60 -49.59 41.60
C GLU A 43 36.72 -49.04 43.02
N LYS A 44 35.60 -48.67 43.67
CA LYS A 44 35.60 -48.18 45.06
C LYS A 44 36.02 -49.24 46.07
N VAL A 45 35.62 -50.49 45.88
CA VAL A 45 36.01 -51.59 46.78
C VAL A 45 37.50 -51.89 46.66
N VAL A 46 38.04 -51.90 45.44
CA VAL A 46 39.48 -52.08 45.18
C VAL A 46 40.29 -50.92 45.78
N ASN A 47 39.84 -49.68 45.60
CA ASN A 47 40.52 -48.49 46.11
C ASN A 47 40.44 -48.33 47.64
N ALA A 48 39.44 -48.92 48.31
CA ALA A 48 39.27 -48.83 49.76
C ALA A 48 40.02 -49.92 50.56
N SER A 49 40.48 -50.98 49.89
CA SER A 49 41.24 -52.07 50.51
C SER A 49 42.72 -51.73 50.69
N ASP A 50 43.02 -50.76 51.55
CA ASP A 50 44.38 -50.50 52.02
C ASP A 50 44.77 -51.53 53.11
N ASP A 51 45.70 -52.42 52.76
CA ASP A 51 46.61 -53.15 53.64
C ASP A 51 46.06 -53.73 54.97
N LYS A 52 45.66 -55.02 54.92
CA LYS A 52 46.11 -56.12 55.81
C LYS A 52 45.10 -57.28 55.83
N LYS A 53 45.27 -58.21 54.88
CA LYS A 53 45.17 -59.69 55.03
C LYS A 53 44.97 -60.35 53.65
N GLY A 54 46.08 -60.59 52.96
CA GLY A 54 46.28 -61.78 52.09
C GLY A 54 45.37 -62.03 50.89
N ALA A 55 44.58 -61.06 50.40
CA ALA A 55 43.78 -61.23 49.17
C ALA A 55 44.45 -60.49 48.00
N THR A 56 44.52 -61.12 46.83
CA THR A 56 45.04 -60.51 45.59
C THR A 56 43.95 -59.65 44.91
N GLU A 57 44.34 -58.59 44.19
CA GLU A 57 43.44 -57.68 43.45
C GLU A 57 42.32 -58.40 42.65
N PRO A 58 42.58 -59.48 41.87
CA PRO A 58 41.53 -60.22 41.17
C PRO A 58 40.52 -60.93 42.10
N GLU A 59 40.96 -61.39 43.29
CA GLU A 59 40.07 -62.01 44.27
C GLU A 59 39.14 -60.99 44.94
N LEU A 60 39.62 -59.75 45.12
CA LEU A 60 38.82 -58.64 45.61
C LEU A 60 37.79 -58.20 44.57
N THR A 61 38.16 -58.16 43.28
CA THR A 61 37.23 -57.90 42.17
C THR A 61 36.11 -58.94 42.11
N GLU A 62 36.43 -60.24 42.20
CA GLU A 62 35.43 -61.34 42.22
C GLU A 62 34.53 -61.27 43.47
N LYS A 63 35.10 -60.99 44.65
CA LYS A 63 34.31 -60.78 45.88
C LYS A 63 33.40 -59.55 45.79
N ALA A 64 33.89 -58.45 45.23
CA ALA A 64 33.08 -57.24 45.01
C ALA A 64 31.94 -57.52 44.02
N LYS A 65 32.22 -58.26 42.95
CA LYS A 65 31.23 -58.66 41.95
C LYS A 65 30.13 -59.56 42.53
N THR A 66 30.51 -60.59 43.28
CA THR A 66 29.56 -61.49 43.94
C THR A 66 28.72 -60.75 44.99
N LEU A 67 29.32 -59.84 45.75
CA LEU A 67 28.62 -58.98 46.69
C LEU A 67 27.65 -58.03 45.99
N TYR A 68 28.06 -57.40 44.89
CA TYR A 68 27.20 -56.52 44.08
C TYR A 68 26.00 -57.28 43.50
N GLN A 69 26.23 -58.48 42.94
CA GLN A 69 25.16 -59.33 42.41
C GLN A 69 24.17 -59.75 43.51
N ARG A 70 24.67 -60.09 44.69
CA ARG A 70 23.84 -60.43 45.85
C ARG A 70 23.03 -59.23 46.35
N ALA A 71 23.66 -58.08 46.52
CA ALA A 71 22.99 -56.83 46.90
C ALA A 71 21.88 -56.47 45.89
N LYS A 72 22.18 -56.57 44.59
CA LYS A 72 21.21 -56.30 43.51
C LYS A 72 20.04 -57.29 43.53
N ALA A 73 20.29 -58.58 43.77
CA ALA A 73 19.24 -59.59 43.89
C ALA A 73 18.33 -59.34 45.11
N GLU A 74 18.93 -58.96 46.24
CA GLU A 74 18.19 -58.65 47.48
C GLU A 74 17.36 -57.38 47.32
N VAL A 75 17.91 -56.32 46.73
CA VAL A 75 17.16 -55.09 46.41
C VAL A 75 16.02 -55.39 45.45
N ALA A 76 16.22 -56.22 44.43
CA ALA A 76 15.16 -56.65 43.51
C ALA A 76 14.04 -57.41 44.25
N HIS A 77 14.40 -58.28 45.19
CA HIS A 77 13.43 -58.98 46.04
C HIS A 77 12.63 -58.01 46.93
N HIS A 78 13.29 -57.04 47.56
CA HIS A 78 12.61 -56.00 48.34
C HIS A 78 11.68 -55.12 47.50
N GLN A 79 12.11 -54.73 46.31
CA GLN A 79 11.28 -53.98 45.36
C GLN A 79 10.07 -54.81 44.92
N ALA A 80 10.25 -56.11 44.63
CA ALA A 80 9.16 -57.02 44.28
C ALA A 80 8.16 -57.20 45.43
N ALA A 81 8.63 -57.36 46.67
CA ALA A 81 7.78 -57.46 47.85
C ALA A 81 6.99 -56.16 48.10
N ARG A 82 7.65 -55.00 47.92
CA ARG A 82 7.00 -53.68 48.01
C ARG A 82 5.94 -53.51 46.91
N ARG A 83 6.26 -53.88 45.66
CA ARG A 83 5.31 -53.86 44.52
C ARG A 83 4.13 -54.78 44.75
N ALA A 84 4.36 -55.99 45.30
CA ALA A 84 3.28 -56.91 45.67
C ALA A 84 2.37 -56.32 46.75
N LYS A 85 2.92 -55.61 47.75
CA LYS A 85 2.13 -54.89 48.76
C LYS A 85 1.33 -53.73 48.15
N GLN A 86 1.93 -52.96 47.24
CA GLN A 86 1.26 -51.87 46.52
C GLN A 86 0.12 -52.38 45.63
N LEU A 87 0.33 -53.48 44.88
CA LEU A 87 -0.73 -54.09 44.07
C LEU A 87 -1.90 -54.59 44.92
N ARG A 88 -1.64 -55.10 46.13
CA ARG A 88 -2.72 -55.52 47.06
C ARG A 88 -3.55 -54.35 47.59
N GLN A 89 -3.01 -53.14 47.59
CA GLN A 89 -3.66 -51.93 48.10
C GLN A 89 -4.27 -51.07 46.97
N ASP A 90 -4.27 -51.56 45.73
CA ASP A 90 -4.82 -50.87 44.56
C ASP A 90 -6.31 -50.53 44.76
N PRO A 91 -6.73 -49.26 44.56
CA PRO A 91 -8.13 -48.83 44.67
C PRO A 91 -9.10 -49.61 43.75
N VAL A 92 -8.63 -50.06 42.59
CA VAL A 92 -9.44 -50.85 41.64
C VAL A 92 -9.64 -52.26 42.16
N LEU A 93 -8.58 -52.92 42.66
CA LEU A 93 -8.64 -54.29 43.16
C LEU A 93 -9.40 -54.39 44.50
N SER A 94 -9.27 -53.38 45.36
CA SER A 94 -10.02 -53.29 46.63
C SER A 94 -11.53 -53.08 46.42
N ARG A 95 -11.96 -52.53 45.28
CA ARG A 95 -13.39 -52.42 44.90
C ARG A 95 -13.97 -53.72 44.33
N ILE A 96 -13.14 -54.67 43.92
CA ILE A 96 -13.61 -55.97 43.42
C ILE A 96 -13.75 -56.91 44.62
N ASN A 97 -14.99 -57.09 45.12
CA ASN A 97 -15.28 -57.89 46.33
C ASN A 97 -14.73 -59.32 46.34
N LYS A 98 -14.46 -59.93 45.17
CA LYS A 98 -13.86 -61.29 45.07
C LYS A 98 -12.32 -61.30 45.16
N LEU A 99 -11.69 -60.16 44.99
CA LEU A 99 -10.23 -59.97 44.99
C LEU A 99 -9.77 -59.05 46.14
N ALA A 100 -10.70 -58.37 46.81
CA ALA A 100 -10.47 -57.61 48.03
C ALA A 100 -10.15 -58.57 49.19
N PHE A 101 -8.96 -58.46 49.76
CA PHE A 101 -8.60 -59.17 50.99
C PHE A 101 -9.30 -58.51 52.18
N PRO A 102 -10.00 -59.25 53.06
CA PRO A 102 -10.69 -58.65 54.19
C PRO A 102 -9.69 -57.95 55.11
N THR A 103 -9.82 -56.63 55.25
CA THR A 103 -9.41 -55.90 56.44
C THR A 103 -10.23 -56.45 57.60
N GLU A 104 -9.63 -57.28 58.46
CA GLU A 104 -10.31 -57.91 59.59
C GLU A 104 -10.92 -56.86 60.53
N PRO A 105 -12.20 -56.99 60.90
CA PRO A 105 -12.72 -56.52 62.19
C PRO A 105 -12.38 -57.53 63.30
N GLU A 106 -12.25 -56.99 64.51
CA GLU A 106 -11.94 -57.66 65.78
C GLU A 106 -12.71 -58.98 66.02
N MET A 107 -12.00 -60.09 66.29
CA MET A 107 -12.43 -61.17 67.21
C MET A 107 -11.22 -62.07 67.63
N PRO A 108 -11.26 -62.74 68.80
CA PRO A 108 -10.06 -63.07 69.59
C PRO A 108 -9.40 -64.45 69.33
N ILE A 109 -8.07 -64.39 69.22
CA ILE A 109 -7.01 -65.34 69.66
C ILE A 109 -7.34 -66.84 69.70
N ALA A 110 -6.86 -67.59 68.71
CA ALA A 110 -5.85 -68.66 68.86
C ALA A 110 -5.67 -69.41 67.52
N LYS A 111 -4.41 -69.53 67.06
CA LYS A 111 -3.93 -70.23 65.84
C LYS A 111 -3.66 -69.40 64.57
N LEU A 112 -3.43 -68.09 64.69
CA LEU A 112 -2.82 -67.27 63.63
C LEU A 112 -1.45 -66.76 64.09
N GLN A 113 -0.39 -67.48 63.71
CA GLN A 113 0.98 -66.97 63.74
C GLN A 113 1.50 -66.84 62.32
N VAL A 114 0.98 -65.85 61.59
CA VAL A 114 1.74 -65.13 60.58
C VAL A 114 1.44 -63.65 60.80
N LYS A 115 2.15 -63.02 61.74
CA LYS A 115 2.23 -61.56 61.82
C LYS A 115 3.25 -61.11 60.78
N PRO A 116 2.92 -60.32 59.75
CA PRO A 116 3.91 -59.52 59.07
C PRO A 116 4.30 -58.37 60.01
N ARG A 117 5.19 -58.66 60.96
CA ARG A 117 5.83 -57.66 61.81
C ARG A 117 7.04 -57.12 61.06
N ALA A 118 6.83 -56.26 60.07
CA ALA A 118 7.87 -55.36 59.61
C ALA A 118 7.85 -54.11 60.49
N LYS A 119 8.45 -54.22 61.68
CA LYS A 119 8.91 -53.02 62.41
C LYS A 119 10.08 -52.44 61.61
N MET A 120 9.79 -51.56 60.65
CA MET A 120 10.81 -50.62 60.17
C MET A 120 11.07 -49.62 61.29
N ALA A 121 12.34 -49.40 61.62
CA ALA A 121 12.76 -48.39 62.58
C ALA A 121 12.06 -47.05 62.29
N HIS A 122 11.34 -46.54 63.28
CA HIS A 122 10.47 -45.35 63.20
C HIS A 122 11.25 -44.02 63.14
N SER A 123 12.44 -43.96 62.52
CA SER A 123 13.26 -42.74 62.54
C SER A 123 13.63 -42.15 61.18
N LEU A 124 13.36 -42.84 60.05
CA LEU A 124 13.65 -42.34 58.70
C LEU A 124 12.41 -42.18 57.80
N VAL A 125 11.23 -42.65 58.26
CA VAL A 125 9.97 -42.59 57.49
C VAL A 125 9.20 -41.30 57.75
N ASP A 126 9.47 -40.55 58.82
CA ASP A 126 8.75 -39.31 59.13
C ASP A 126 9.10 -38.14 58.18
N GLN A 127 10.14 -38.25 57.34
CA GLN A 127 10.53 -37.23 56.36
C GLN A 127 9.98 -37.48 54.94
N ILE A 128 9.54 -38.70 54.62
CA ILE A 128 8.92 -39.04 53.33
C ILE A 128 7.51 -39.53 53.61
N PRO A 129 6.45 -38.76 53.26
CA PRO A 129 5.07 -39.16 53.52
C PRO A 129 4.80 -40.60 53.04
N GLU A 130 4.02 -41.37 53.81
CA GLU A 130 3.69 -42.75 53.47
C GLU A 130 2.78 -42.80 52.22
N ARG A 131 3.38 -42.80 51.01
CA ARG A 131 2.66 -42.76 49.72
C ARG A 131 1.91 -44.04 49.34
N VAL A 132 1.83 -45.04 50.22
CA VAL A 132 1.24 -46.35 49.88
C VAL A 132 -0.29 -46.28 49.76
N LYS A 133 -0.92 -45.22 50.29
CA LYS A 133 -2.36 -44.95 50.17
C LYS A 133 -2.72 -43.90 49.11
N GLU A 134 -1.72 -43.25 48.50
CA GLU A 134 -1.88 -42.14 47.57
C GLU A 134 -1.62 -42.63 46.14
N TYR A 135 -2.69 -42.94 45.42
CA TYR A 135 -2.64 -43.34 44.01
C TYR A 135 -2.88 -42.12 43.12
N THR A 136 -2.14 -42.04 42.02
CA THR A 136 -2.28 -40.98 41.00
C THR A 136 -2.95 -41.55 39.75
N ASP A 137 -3.60 -40.67 38.99
CA ASP A 137 -4.18 -41.05 37.69
C ASP A 137 -3.05 -41.54 36.75
N PRO A 138 -3.21 -42.69 36.05
CA PRO A 138 -2.19 -43.19 35.12
C PRO A 138 -1.80 -42.18 34.03
N VAL A 139 -2.70 -41.26 33.66
CA VAL A 139 -2.48 -40.23 32.63
C VAL A 139 -1.79 -38.98 33.18
N SER A 140 -1.74 -38.80 34.50
CA SER A 140 -1.09 -37.64 35.12
C SER A 140 0.44 -37.74 35.05
N ILE A 141 1.10 -36.59 34.97
CA ILE A 141 2.55 -36.44 35.08
C ILE A 141 3.11 -37.05 36.38
N GLN A 142 2.30 -37.10 37.44
CA GLN A 142 2.67 -37.68 38.74
C GLN A 142 2.68 -39.22 38.73
N SER A 143 2.16 -39.86 37.67
CA SER A 143 2.24 -41.31 37.48
C SER A 143 3.69 -41.77 37.36
N LEU A 144 4.00 -42.92 37.97
CA LEU A 144 5.32 -43.55 37.83
C LEU A 144 5.60 -43.98 36.37
N PHE A 145 4.55 -44.15 35.58
CA PHE A 145 4.64 -44.55 34.17
C PHE A 145 4.43 -43.37 33.22
N SER A 146 4.42 -42.13 33.72
CA SER A 146 4.24 -40.95 32.90
C SER A 146 5.46 -40.68 32.00
N PRO A 147 5.27 -39.98 30.87
CA PRO A 147 6.36 -39.41 30.09
C PRO A 147 7.29 -38.52 30.93
N GLY A 148 6.76 -37.79 31.92
CA GLY A 148 7.58 -36.98 32.83
C GLY A 148 8.52 -37.81 33.70
N ARG A 149 8.06 -38.96 34.20
CA ARG A 149 8.94 -39.87 34.95
C ARG A 149 10.00 -40.49 34.04
N TYR A 150 9.63 -40.82 32.80
CA TYR A 150 10.58 -41.27 31.79
C TYR A 150 11.65 -40.21 31.50
N LEU A 151 11.23 -38.96 31.25
CA LEU A 151 12.12 -37.82 31.02
C LEU A 151 13.05 -37.57 32.22
N CYS A 152 12.54 -37.60 33.45
CA CYS A 152 13.32 -37.47 34.66
C CYS A 152 14.41 -38.55 34.77
N LYS A 153 14.08 -39.81 34.43
CA LYS A 153 15.06 -40.89 34.44
C LYS A 153 16.08 -40.71 33.31
N LEU A 154 15.64 -40.34 32.12
CA LEU A 154 16.49 -40.10 30.96
C LEU A 154 17.48 -38.97 31.20
N TYR A 155 17.03 -37.83 31.70
CA TYR A 155 17.88 -36.67 32.00
C TYR A 155 18.93 -37.00 33.06
N ASN A 156 18.56 -37.67 34.15
CA ASN A 156 19.51 -38.07 35.20
C ASN A 156 20.56 -39.09 34.73
N VAL A 157 20.25 -39.91 33.72
CA VAL A 157 21.25 -40.81 33.11
C VAL A 157 22.09 -40.05 32.09
N ALA A 158 21.48 -39.18 31.29
CA ALA A 158 22.15 -38.51 30.18
C ALA A 158 23.11 -37.39 30.63
N LYS A 159 22.86 -36.73 31.77
CA LYS A 159 23.76 -35.69 32.31
C LYS A 159 25.12 -36.27 32.73
N GLU A 160 25.15 -37.50 33.24
CA GLU A 160 26.38 -38.18 33.69
C GLU A 160 27.27 -38.68 32.54
N LEU A 161 26.87 -38.49 31.27
CA LEU A 161 27.63 -38.97 30.10
C LEU A 161 28.84 -38.08 29.76
N HIS A 162 28.85 -36.83 30.19
CA HIS A 162 29.96 -35.88 29.99
C HIS A 162 30.25 -35.16 31.30
N GLU A 163 31.49 -34.72 31.49
CA GLU A 163 31.87 -33.90 32.64
C GLU A 163 31.19 -32.52 32.60
N ASP A 164 30.85 -31.95 33.75
CA ASP A 164 30.10 -30.67 33.89
C ASP A 164 30.73 -29.49 33.14
N GLY A 165 32.07 -29.47 33.01
CA GLY A 165 32.82 -28.43 32.31
C GLY A 165 32.88 -28.58 30.78
N ASN A 166 32.42 -29.72 30.24
CA ASN A 166 32.50 -30.00 28.81
C ASN A 166 31.38 -29.27 28.04
N LYS A 167 31.70 -28.68 26.88
CA LYS A 167 30.71 -28.03 25.99
C LYS A 167 29.60 -28.96 25.50
N LEU A 168 29.85 -30.28 25.49
CA LEU A 168 28.85 -31.29 25.13
C LEU A 168 27.91 -31.68 26.30
N HIS A 169 28.20 -31.24 27.52
CA HIS A 169 27.34 -31.47 28.68
C HIS A 169 25.96 -30.85 28.46
N ILE A 170 24.89 -31.55 28.88
CA ILE A 170 23.50 -31.18 28.56
C ILE A 170 23.16 -29.80 29.10
N ASP A 171 23.55 -29.50 30.33
CA ASP A 171 23.26 -28.22 30.97
C ASP A 171 24.05 -27.05 30.35
N GLN A 172 25.16 -27.33 29.65
CA GLN A 172 25.95 -26.31 28.95
C GLN A 172 25.33 -25.96 27.59
N ARG A 173 24.97 -26.99 26.80
CA ARG A 173 24.39 -26.82 25.46
C ARG A 173 22.90 -26.44 25.48
N ARG A 174 22.15 -26.88 26.49
CA ARG A 174 20.70 -26.69 26.68
C ARG A 174 20.35 -26.49 28.17
N PRO A 175 20.69 -25.32 28.75
CA PRO A 175 20.42 -25.03 30.16
C PRO A 175 18.93 -25.04 30.50
N ASP A 176 18.07 -24.75 29.52
CA ASP A 176 16.61 -24.74 29.65
C ASP A 176 16.02 -26.10 30.08
N LEU A 177 16.67 -27.22 29.76
CA LEU A 177 16.19 -28.56 30.14
C LEU A 177 16.30 -28.82 31.65
N LYS A 178 17.25 -28.18 32.33
CA LYS A 178 17.43 -28.29 33.78
C LYS A 178 16.30 -27.60 34.54
N ASP A 179 15.84 -26.48 34.00
CA ASP A 179 14.80 -25.62 34.59
C ASP A 179 13.39 -25.99 34.12
N LEU A 180 13.25 -27.06 33.32
CA LEU A 180 11.97 -27.52 32.80
C LEU A 180 11.06 -28.02 33.92
N VAL A 181 9.93 -27.35 34.10
CA VAL A 181 8.92 -27.72 35.09
C VAL A 181 8.13 -28.95 34.62
N LEU A 182 8.09 -30.00 35.42
CA LEU A 182 7.27 -31.19 35.16
C LEU A 182 5.84 -30.95 35.66
N SER A 183 4.96 -30.48 34.77
CA SER A 183 3.54 -30.22 35.04
C SER A 183 2.63 -30.96 34.07
N ASP A 184 1.36 -31.18 34.47
CA ASP A 184 0.35 -31.76 33.57
C ASP A 184 0.10 -30.86 32.35
N SER A 185 0.24 -29.54 32.50
CA SER A 185 0.13 -28.59 31.38
C SER A 185 1.23 -28.81 30.35
N ASN A 186 2.50 -28.91 30.77
CA ASN A 186 3.62 -29.14 29.85
C ASN A 186 3.58 -30.52 29.18
N MET A 187 2.89 -31.50 29.79
CA MET A 187 2.70 -32.82 29.20
C MET A 187 1.62 -32.86 28.12
N ASN A 188 0.54 -32.08 28.31
CA ASN A 188 -0.69 -32.23 27.51
C ASN A 188 -0.96 -31.05 26.56
N GLN A 189 -0.33 -29.89 26.77
CA GLN A 189 -0.49 -28.74 25.89
C GLN A 189 0.31 -28.96 24.60
N ASP A 190 -0.38 -28.90 23.46
CA ASP A 190 0.27 -28.90 22.15
C ASP A 190 0.93 -27.54 21.90
N VAL A 191 2.25 -27.56 21.65
CA VAL A 191 3.07 -26.35 21.40
C VAL A 191 3.80 -26.49 20.07
N SER A 192 3.96 -25.38 19.35
CA SER A 192 4.72 -25.33 18.10
C SER A 192 6.20 -25.65 18.35
N SER A 193 6.75 -26.57 17.56
CA SER A 193 8.18 -26.91 17.64
C SER A 193 9.09 -25.73 17.24
N LEU A 194 8.60 -24.84 16.36
CA LEU A 194 9.36 -23.66 15.94
C LEU A 194 9.52 -22.66 17.09
N ASP A 195 8.48 -22.46 17.91
CA ASP A 195 8.52 -21.53 19.05
C ASP A 195 9.54 -22.00 20.09
N ILE A 196 9.61 -23.31 20.33
CA ILE A 196 10.63 -23.90 21.21
C ILE A 196 12.03 -23.64 20.65
N LEU A 197 12.24 -23.83 19.35
CA LEU A 197 13.53 -23.56 18.71
C LEU A 197 13.92 -22.08 18.82
N LEU A 198 12.99 -21.17 18.52
CA LEU A 198 13.23 -19.72 18.59
C LEU A 198 13.54 -19.28 20.02
N ASN A 199 12.81 -19.76 21.03
CA ASN A 199 13.07 -19.46 22.44
C ASN A 199 14.48 -19.91 22.85
N VAL A 200 14.90 -21.10 22.41
CA VAL A 200 16.24 -21.64 22.69
C VAL A 200 17.33 -20.80 22.01
N LEU A 201 17.12 -20.39 20.76
CA LEU A 201 18.07 -19.53 20.04
C LEU A 201 18.17 -18.14 20.67
N GLN A 202 17.03 -17.51 20.98
CA GLN A 202 16.96 -16.18 21.59
C GLN A 202 17.54 -16.11 23.01
N THR A 203 17.57 -17.23 23.73
CA THR A 203 18.25 -17.34 25.03
C THR A 203 19.77 -17.12 24.89
N LYS A 204 20.35 -17.44 23.73
CA LYS A 204 21.78 -17.29 23.46
C LYS A 204 22.12 -16.00 22.72
N ALA A 205 21.32 -15.63 21.72
CA ALA A 205 21.48 -14.42 20.94
C ALA A 205 20.11 -13.73 20.79
N PRO A 206 19.86 -12.62 21.49
CA PRO A 206 18.60 -11.89 21.42
C PRO A 206 18.32 -11.40 20.00
N LEU A 207 17.03 -11.35 19.61
CA LEU A 207 16.62 -10.89 18.27
C LEU A 207 17.10 -9.46 17.96
N ALA A 208 17.12 -8.57 18.96
CA ALA A 208 17.60 -7.20 18.81
C ALA A 208 19.09 -7.10 18.45
N GLU A 209 19.88 -8.14 18.70
CA GLU A 209 21.28 -8.23 18.27
C GLU A 209 21.37 -8.43 16.76
N LEU A 210 20.47 -9.25 16.17
CA LEU A 210 20.40 -9.47 14.73
C LEU A 210 20.01 -8.20 13.96
N THR A 211 19.07 -7.41 14.48
CA THR A 211 18.65 -6.15 13.84
C THR A 211 19.73 -5.07 13.88
N LYS A 212 20.63 -5.13 14.88
CA LYS A 212 21.78 -4.20 15.01
C LYS A 212 23.00 -4.66 14.23
N ASP A 213 22.99 -5.90 13.78
CA ASP A 213 24.09 -6.51 13.05
C ASP A 213 24.16 -5.92 11.64
N THR A 214 25.28 -5.26 11.37
CA THR A 214 25.58 -4.64 10.08
C THR A 214 26.79 -5.29 9.41
N GLU A 215 27.32 -6.36 10.01
CA GLU A 215 28.58 -6.96 9.58
C GLU A 215 28.39 -7.90 8.37
N ALA A 216 29.45 -7.97 7.56
CA ALA A 216 29.54 -8.93 6.47
C ALA A 216 29.97 -10.31 7.02
N HIS A 217 29.00 -11.18 7.26
CA HIS A 217 29.28 -12.56 7.69
C HIS A 217 29.91 -13.39 6.56
N ALA A 218 31.07 -13.99 6.84
CA ALA A 218 31.75 -14.88 5.92
C ALA A 218 31.04 -16.25 5.88
N ASN A 219 30.75 -16.75 4.67
CA ASN A 219 30.21 -18.10 4.40
C ASN A 219 28.76 -18.40 4.88
N ASP A 220 27.88 -17.41 4.99
CA ASP A 220 26.43 -17.71 5.04
C ASP A 220 25.97 -18.19 3.65
N VAL A 221 25.56 -19.46 3.54
CA VAL A 221 25.09 -20.08 2.28
C VAL A 221 23.71 -19.56 1.89
N SER A 222 22.91 -19.12 2.87
CA SER A 222 21.55 -18.59 2.67
C SER A 222 21.51 -17.09 2.39
N PHE A 223 22.61 -16.37 2.66
CA PHE A 223 22.69 -14.90 2.53
C PHE A 223 21.55 -14.14 3.24
N THR A 224 21.03 -14.72 4.33
CA THR A 224 19.97 -14.13 5.15
C THR A 224 20.53 -13.15 6.18
N LEU A 225 21.86 -13.16 6.42
CA LEU A 225 22.56 -12.18 7.25
C LEU A 225 23.30 -11.12 6.39
N PRO A 226 23.24 -9.82 6.74
CA PRO A 226 22.55 -9.24 7.90
C PRO A 226 21.02 -9.34 7.76
N TYR A 227 20.31 -9.58 8.87
CA TYR A 227 18.85 -9.75 8.90
C TYR A 227 18.19 -8.51 9.51
N ASP A 228 17.08 -8.05 8.93
CA ASP A 228 16.26 -6.97 9.51
C ASP A 228 14.84 -7.47 9.72
N ASP A 229 14.47 -7.63 10.99
CA ASP A 229 13.15 -8.12 11.38
C ASP A 229 12.05 -7.09 11.05
N ASN A 230 12.34 -5.79 11.19
CA ASN A 230 11.36 -4.73 10.97
C ASN A 230 10.89 -4.73 9.51
N LEU A 231 11.84 -4.78 8.57
CA LEU A 231 11.50 -4.84 7.14
C LEU A 231 10.79 -6.16 6.78
N THR A 232 11.19 -7.27 7.40
CA THR A 232 10.56 -8.58 7.16
C THR A 232 9.10 -8.58 7.61
N VAL A 233 8.82 -8.03 8.79
CA VAL A 233 7.44 -7.82 9.29
C VAL A 233 6.65 -6.93 8.34
N ILE A 234 7.19 -5.77 7.95
CA ILE A 234 6.52 -4.84 7.02
C ILE A 234 6.14 -5.56 5.73
N ASN A 235 7.09 -6.26 5.11
CA ASN A 235 6.86 -6.99 3.87
C ASN A 235 5.83 -8.12 4.03
N ALA A 236 5.86 -8.88 5.14
CA ALA A 236 4.88 -9.93 5.41
C ALA A 236 3.46 -9.37 5.57
N VAL A 237 3.30 -8.24 6.29
CA VAL A 237 2.00 -7.57 6.46
C VAL A 237 1.47 -7.04 5.12
N LEU A 238 2.33 -6.43 4.31
CA LEU A 238 1.97 -5.93 2.99
C LEU A 238 1.53 -7.07 2.05
N GLN A 239 2.23 -8.21 2.11
CA GLN A 239 1.87 -9.41 1.34
C GLN A 239 0.48 -9.95 1.74
N ASP A 240 0.16 -10.04 3.04
CA ASP A 240 -1.18 -10.43 3.52
C ASP A 240 -2.26 -9.48 3.01
N LYS A 241 -1.98 -8.16 3.00
CA LYS A 241 -2.88 -7.14 2.46
C LYS A 241 -2.88 -7.03 0.93
N SER A 242 -2.22 -7.95 0.22
CA SER A 242 -2.08 -7.94 -1.24
C SER A 242 -1.68 -6.57 -1.77
N THR A 243 -0.72 -5.92 -1.11
CA THR A 243 -0.21 -4.58 -1.43
C THR A 243 1.30 -4.61 -1.50
N SER A 244 1.91 -3.74 -2.29
CA SER A 244 3.38 -3.57 -2.35
C SER A 244 3.80 -2.15 -1.95
N LEU A 245 5.05 -1.97 -1.54
CA LEU A 245 5.58 -0.61 -1.31
C LEU A 245 5.52 0.23 -2.59
N ARG A 246 5.68 -0.37 -3.77
CA ARG A 246 5.54 0.30 -5.07
C ARG A 246 4.11 0.80 -5.31
N GLU A 247 3.11 -0.01 -4.99
CA GLU A 247 1.70 0.37 -5.14
C GLU A 247 1.34 1.51 -4.18
N ILE A 248 1.80 1.43 -2.92
CA ILE A 248 1.66 2.51 -1.94
C ILE A 248 2.36 3.77 -2.46
N ALA A 249 3.62 3.66 -2.93
CA ALA A 249 4.36 4.79 -3.49
C ALA A 249 3.64 5.44 -4.67
N ALA A 250 3.06 4.64 -5.58
CA ALA A 250 2.33 5.16 -6.74
C ALA A 250 1.07 5.94 -6.33
N LEU A 251 0.38 5.54 -5.26
CA LEU A 251 -0.81 6.22 -4.73
C LEU A 251 -0.47 7.48 -3.90
N LEU A 252 0.67 7.48 -3.22
CA LEU A 252 1.13 8.59 -2.36
C LEU A 252 2.00 9.63 -3.11
N ALA A 253 2.42 9.33 -4.34
CA ALA A 253 3.25 10.22 -5.13
C ALA A 253 2.49 11.49 -5.52
N GLU A 254 3.13 12.65 -5.32
CA GLU A 254 2.59 13.96 -5.68
C GLU A 254 3.06 14.46 -7.05
N ASN A 255 4.03 13.75 -7.65
CA ASN A 255 4.60 14.15 -8.93
C ASN A 255 3.77 13.57 -10.08
N ASN A 256 3.14 14.45 -10.85
CA ASN A 256 2.34 14.07 -12.01
C ASN A 256 3.16 13.88 -13.29
N ASP A 257 4.49 14.02 -13.25
CA ASP A 257 5.32 13.73 -14.41
C ASP A 257 5.36 12.20 -14.64
N PRO A 258 4.75 11.69 -15.73
CA PRO A 258 4.72 10.25 -16.02
C PRO A 258 6.13 9.68 -16.23
N TRP A 259 7.10 10.51 -16.57
CA TRP A 259 8.49 10.15 -16.82
C TRP A 259 9.39 10.24 -15.60
N ALA A 260 8.91 10.86 -14.51
CA ALA A 260 9.59 10.87 -13.23
C ALA A 260 9.09 9.68 -12.41
N ASN A 261 9.70 8.51 -12.61
CA ASN A 261 9.50 7.39 -11.71
C ASN A 261 10.57 7.49 -10.60
N PRO A 262 10.24 7.96 -9.39
CA PRO A 262 11.19 7.96 -8.29
C PRO A 262 11.32 6.51 -7.80
N ILE A 263 12.08 5.69 -8.54
CA ILE A 263 12.47 4.39 -8.01
C ILE A 263 13.50 4.68 -6.92
N THR A 264 13.04 4.65 -5.68
CA THR A 264 13.86 4.92 -4.52
C THR A 264 14.53 3.64 -4.04
N PRO A 265 15.66 3.74 -3.32
CA PRO A 265 16.31 2.61 -2.69
C PRO A 265 15.38 1.71 -1.87
N ALA A 266 14.38 2.27 -1.17
CA ALA A 266 13.38 1.51 -0.44
C ALA A 266 12.54 0.56 -1.34
N LEU A 267 12.16 1.01 -2.55
CA LEU A 267 11.42 0.17 -3.51
C LEU A 267 12.29 -0.93 -4.09
N VAL A 268 13.59 -0.66 -4.27
CA VAL A 268 14.58 -1.65 -4.70
C VAL A 268 14.76 -2.73 -3.63
N GLN A 269 14.81 -2.34 -2.37
CA GLN A 269 14.92 -3.24 -1.22
C GLN A 269 13.75 -4.22 -1.15
N GLU A 270 12.52 -3.75 -1.30
CA GLU A 270 11.33 -4.63 -1.29
C GLU A 270 11.31 -5.59 -2.48
N GLN A 271 11.51 -5.08 -3.70
CA GLN A 271 11.39 -5.89 -4.91
C GLN A 271 12.48 -6.97 -5.02
N LEU A 272 13.70 -6.65 -4.57
CA LEU A 272 14.84 -7.58 -4.54
C LEU A 272 14.94 -8.39 -3.25
N GLY A 273 14.16 -8.08 -2.20
CA GLY A 273 14.28 -8.71 -0.90
C GLY A 273 15.61 -8.41 -0.21
N LEU A 274 16.12 -7.19 -0.35
CA LEU A 274 17.35 -6.71 0.31
C LEU A 274 16.97 -5.87 1.51
N ASN A 275 17.60 -6.11 2.66
CA ASN A 275 17.48 -5.20 3.80
C ASN A 275 18.41 -3.98 3.68
N PRO A 276 18.18 -2.91 4.46
CA PRO A 276 18.99 -1.69 4.37
C PRO A 276 20.48 -1.94 4.63
N ALA A 277 20.80 -2.84 5.55
CA ALA A 277 22.18 -3.24 5.83
C ALA A 277 22.83 -3.96 4.63
N SER A 278 22.16 -4.93 3.99
CA SER A 278 22.67 -5.57 2.77
C SER A 278 22.80 -4.58 1.63
N TYR A 279 21.85 -3.65 1.48
CA TYR A 279 21.91 -2.58 0.48
C TYR A 279 23.15 -1.70 0.68
N ALA A 280 23.53 -1.40 1.93
CA ALA A 280 24.75 -0.65 2.25
C ALA A 280 26.04 -1.42 1.96
N LEU A 281 26.03 -2.75 2.16
CA LEU A 281 27.17 -3.65 1.95
C LEU A 281 27.49 -3.93 0.48
N ILE A 282 26.50 -3.87 -0.41
CA ILE A 282 26.69 -4.17 -1.83
C ILE A 282 27.50 -3.04 -2.49
N ASP A 283 28.78 -3.31 -2.75
CA ASP A 283 29.64 -2.42 -3.53
C ASP A 283 29.56 -2.74 -5.02
N ILE A 284 29.29 -1.72 -5.84
CA ILE A 284 29.08 -1.91 -7.28
C ILE A 284 30.36 -1.61 -8.03
N LYS A 285 31.00 -2.69 -8.49
CA LYS A 285 32.18 -2.66 -9.36
C LYS A 285 31.96 -3.58 -10.56
N SER A 286 32.79 -3.41 -11.59
CA SER A 286 32.84 -4.31 -12.75
C SER A 286 34.23 -4.92 -12.85
N PRO A 287 34.41 -6.22 -12.51
CA PRO A 287 33.40 -7.18 -12.04
C PRO A 287 32.95 -6.93 -10.59
N LEU A 288 31.78 -7.48 -10.22
CA LEU A 288 31.33 -7.53 -8.83
C LEU A 288 32.22 -8.49 -8.04
N ASP A 289 32.46 -8.16 -6.77
CA ASP A 289 33.08 -9.08 -5.82
C ASP A 289 32.25 -10.37 -5.71
N GLU A 290 32.92 -11.52 -5.57
CA GLU A 290 32.27 -12.83 -5.58
C GLU A 290 31.17 -12.96 -4.51
N SER A 291 31.38 -12.36 -3.33
CA SER A 291 30.39 -12.34 -2.25
C SER A 291 29.16 -11.52 -2.60
N CYS A 292 29.33 -10.30 -3.14
CA CYS A 292 28.25 -9.43 -3.57
C CYS A 292 27.46 -10.04 -4.73
N ALA A 293 28.16 -10.66 -5.68
CA ALA A 293 27.55 -11.34 -6.81
C ALA A 293 26.69 -12.53 -6.36
N LYS A 294 27.15 -13.34 -5.40
CA LYS A 294 26.35 -14.44 -4.84
C LYS A 294 25.12 -13.95 -4.06
N ARG A 295 25.27 -12.89 -3.25
CA ARG A 295 24.15 -12.26 -2.51
C ARG A 295 23.06 -11.77 -3.45
N LEU A 296 23.43 -10.99 -4.46
CA LEU A 296 22.49 -10.48 -5.47
C LEU A 296 21.91 -11.58 -6.36
N ALA A 297 22.69 -12.61 -6.69
CA ALA A 297 22.23 -13.75 -7.47
C ALA A 297 21.16 -14.55 -6.72
N HIS A 298 21.35 -14.74 -5.40
CA HIS A 298 20.35 -15.35 -4.52
C HIS A 298 19.06 -14.51 -4.47
N ALA A 299 19.19 -13.19 -4.25
CA ALA A 299 18.06 -12.25 -4.22
C ALA A 299 17.24 -12.22 -5.54
N THR A 300 17.94 -12.27 -6.67
CA THR A 300 17.31 -12.20 -8.02
C THR A 300 16.90 -13.56 -8.57
N GLN A 301 17.27 -14.67 -7.93
CA GLN A 301 17.11 -16.05 -8.43
C GLN A 301 17.84 -16.29 -9.77
N LEU A 302 19.00 -15.66 -9.95
CA LEU A 302 19.83 -15.78 -11.16
C LEU A 302 21.11 -16.56 -10.90
N SER A 303 21.81 -16.96 -11.96
CA SER A 303 23.20 -17.42 -11.84
C SER A 303 24.17 -16.25 -11.66
N VAL A 304 25.32 -16.51 -11.03
CA VAL A 304 26.37 -15.51 -10.82
C VAL A 304 26.86 -14.93 -12.15
N GLU A 305 27.00 -15.76 -13.19
CA GLU A 305 27.44 -15.33 -14.53
C GLU A 305 26.43 -14.38 -15.18
N GLN A 306 25.14 -14.71 -15.11
CA GLN A 306 24.07 -13.87 -15.65
C GLN A 306 24.01 -12.53 -14.93
N LEU A 307 24.17 -12.53 -13.60
CA LEU A 307 24.19 -11.31 -12.81
C LEU A 307 25.42 -10.45 -13.10
N GLN A 308 26.61 -11.04 -13.22
CA GLN A 308 27.82 -10.29 -13.61
C GLN A 308 27.64 -9.64 -14.99
N TRP A 309 26.97 -10.35 -15.90
CA TRP A 309 26.65 -9.81 -17.22
C TRP A 309 25.61 -8.67 -17.14
N LEU A 310 24.57 -8.79 -16.31
CA LEU A 310 23.64 -7.69 -16.00
C LEU A 310 24.35 -6.46 -15.45
N ASN A 311 25.20 -6.64 -14.44
CA ASN A 311 25.90 -5.55 -13.79
C ASN A 311 26.82 -4.81 -14.77
N LYS A 312 27.61 -5.54 -15.57
CA LYS A 312 28.48 -4.96 -16.60
C LYS A 312 27.67 -4.10 -17.58
N ASN A 313 26.56 -4.63 -18.10
CA ASN A 313 25.74 -3.93 -19.10
C ASN A 313 24.95 -2.76 -18.51
N ALA A 314 24.52 -2.86 -17.26
CA ALA A 314 23.87 -1.76 -16.55
C ALA A 314 24.83 -0.59 -16.35
N ILE A 315 26.08 -0.83 -15.93
CA ILE A 315 27.12 0.19 -15.77
C ILE A 315 27.50 0.82 -17.12
N GLU A 316 27.50 0.06 -18.21
CA GLU A 316 27.76 0.65 -19.53
C GLU A 316 26.64 1.60 -20.01
N SER A 317 25.43 1.44 -19.47
CA SER A 317 24.20 2.19 -19.83
C SER A 317 23.79 3.20 -18.75
N SER A 318 24.60 3.40 -17.71
CA SER A 318 24.34 4.34 -16.61
C SER A 318 24.73 5.78 -16.93
N SER A 319 24.46 6.67 -15.98
CA SER A 319 24.78 8.09 -16.11
C SER A 319 26.29 8.33 -16.32
N ASP A 320 27.12 7.73 -15.47
CA ASP A 320 28.58 7.74 -15.49
C ASP A 320 29.12 6.30 -15.55
N LYS A 321 30.15 6.08 -16.38
CA LYS A 321 30.82 4.78 -16.57
C LYS A 321 31.97 4.58 -15.58
N ASP A 322 32.60 5.67 -15.16
CA ASP A 322 33.80 5.63 -14.32
C ASP A 322 33.42 5.64 -12.83
N SER A 323 32.25 6.19 -12.49
CA SER A 323 31.69 6.18 -11.13
C SER A 323 30.22 5.73 -11.13
N PRO A 324 29.93 4.41 -11.22
CA PRO A 324 28.56 3.93 -11.26
C PRO A 324 27.81 4.22 -9.96
N LEU A 325 26.62 4.82 -10.08
CA LEU A 325 25.77 5.11 -8.93
C LEU A 325 25.05 3.84 -8.46
N ARG A 326 25.30 3.45 -7.20
CA ARG A 326 24.66 2.29 -6.58
C ARG A 326 23.14 2.24 -6.75
N PRO A 327 22.39 3.32 -6.48
CA PRO A 327 20.94 3.32 -6.62
C PRO A 327 20.47 3.06 -8.05
N GLU A 328 21.16 3.60 -9.06
CA GLU A 328 20.77 3.42 -10.47
C GLU A 328 20.88 1.96 -10.91
N ILE A 329 22.00 1.31 -10.58
CA ILE A 329 22.26 -0.07 -11.02
C ILE A 329 21.33 -1.06 -10.32
N LEU A 330 21.15 -0.93 -9.00
CA LEU A 330 20.23 -1.80 -8.27
C LEU A 330 18.78 -1.56 -8.69
N THR A 331 18.42 -0.33 -9.06
CA THR A 331 17.13 -0.03 -9.69
C THR A 331 16.93 -0.80 -10.99
N ILE A 332 17.93 -0.84 -11.88
CA ILE A 332 17.87 -1.61 -13.12
C ILE A 332 17.66 -3.10 -12.84
N ILE A 333 18.36 -3.65 -11.84
CA ILE A 333 18.24 -5.06 -11.44
C ILE A 333 16.87 -5.34 -10.81
N SER A 334 16.35 -4.42 -10.01
CA SER A 334 15.00 -4.49 -9.43
C SER A 334 13.92 -4.53 -10.52
N GLU A 335 14.01 -3.63 -11.50
CA GLU A 335 13.07 -3.56 -12.61
C GLU A 335 13.19 -4.78 -13.54
N TYR A 336 14.38 -5.34 -13.71
CA TYR A 336 14.54 -6.65 -14.34
C TYR A 336 13.70 -7.71 -13.61
N ARG A 337 13.82 -7.81 -12.29
CA ARG A 337 13.08 -8.82 -11.50
C ARG A 337 11.57 -8.65 -11.66
N ARG A 338 11.09 -7.41 -11.66
CA ARG A 338 9.67 -7.09 -11.87
C ARG A 338 9.18 -7.52 -13.26
N LEU A 339 9.92 -7.17 -14.30
CA LEU A 339 9.58 -7.53 -15.68
C LEU A 339 9.69 -9.05 -15.92
N HIS A 340 10.65 -9.71 -15.27
CA HIS A 340 10.77 -11.16 -15.28
C HIS A 340 9.55 -11.82 -14.63
N GLN A 341 9.14 -11.35 -13.44
CA GLN A 341 7.99 -11.88 -12.71
C GLN A 341 6.65 -11.67 -13.44
N ARG A 342 6.46 -10.50 -14.10
CA ARG A 342 5.21 -10.16 -14.77
C ARG A 342 5.11 -10.70 -16.21
N TYR A 343 6.19 -10.66 -16.98
CA TYR A 343 6.19 -10.97 -18.42
C TYR A 343 7.08 -12.16 -18.82
N GLY A 344 7.82 -12.77 -17.88
CA GLY A 344 8.73 -13.87 -18.18
C GLY A 344 9.99 -13.48 -18.95
N LEU A 345 10.38 -12.19 -18.92
CA LEU A 345 11.57 -11.67 -19.60
C LEU A 345 12.86 -12.27 -19.01
N SER A 346 13.63 -13.01 -19.81
CA SER A 346 14.94 -13.53 -19.39
C SER A 346 16.04 -12.45 -19.48
N VAL A 347 17.24 -12.79 -18.98
CA VAL A 347 18.37 -11.86 -18.87
C VAL A 347 18.84 -11.32 -20.24
N ASP A 348 18.97 -12.18 -21.25
CA ASP A 348 19.45 -11.79 -22.59
C ASP A 348 18.53 -10.78 -23.31
N PRO A 349 17.20 -11.00 -23.41
CA PRO A 349 16.27 -10.00 -23.95
C PRO A 349 16.28 -8.68 -23.19
N PHE A 350 16.37 -8.71 -21.86
CA PHE A 350 16.39 -7.48 -21.06
C PHE A 350 17.65 -6.66 -21.31
N ILE A 351 18.82 -7.30 -21.39
CA ILE A 351 20.06 -6.58 -21.71
C ILE A 351 20.08 -6.09 -23.15
N ALA A 352 19.54 -6.85 -24.10
CA ALA A 352 19.36 -6.36 -25.47
C ALA A 352 18.42 -5.14 -25.58
N ILE A 353 17.53 -4.94 -24.60
CA ILE A 353 16.72 -3.71 -24.48
C ILE A 353 17.58 -2.56 -23.92
N ILE A 354 18.43 -2.80 -22.92
CA ILE A 354 19.13 -1.71 -22.19
C ILE A 354 20.50 -1.33 -22.79
N ASN A 355 21.28 -2.30 -23.26
CA ASN A 355 22.63 -2.13 -23.80
C ASN A 355 22.85 -3.15 -24.94
N ALA A 356 24.09 -3.58 -25.19
CA ALA A 356 24.47 -4.40 -26.34
C ALA A 356 23.85 -5.82 -26.31
N VAL A 357 23.30 -6.27 -27.45
CA VAL A 357 22.91 -7.66 -27.68
C VAL A 357 24.09 -8.61 -27.41
N ASN A 358 23.82 -9.71 -26.72
CA ASN A 358 24.84 -10.72 -26.41
C ASN A 358 25.34 -11.42 -27.68
N THR A 359 26.58 -11.13 -28.06
CA THR A 359 27.27 -11.77 -29.19
C THR A 359 28.23 -12.88 -28.75
N THR A 360 28.45 -13.05 -27.45
CA THR A 360 29.43 -14.01 -26.91
C THR A 360 28.84 -15.42 -26.79
N HIS A 361 29.66 -16.43 -27.08
CA HIS A 361 29.31 -17.84 -26.91
C HIS A 361 29.64 -18.26 -25.47
N THR A 362 28.63 -18.56 -24.66
CA THR A 362 28.85 -18.94 -23.27
C THR A 362 29.31 -20.40 -23.12
N ASN A 363 28.96 -21.27 -24.07
CA ASN A 363 29.39 -22.68 -24.14
C ASN A 363 29.44 -23.16 -25.61
N GLU A 364 30.36 -24.07 -25.97
CA GLU A 364 30.59 -24.55 -27.36
C GLU A 364 29.33 -25.10 -28.07
N ASN A 365 28.29 -25.50 -27.32
CA ASN A 365 27.06 -26.08 -27.84
C ASN A 365 25.86 -25.12 -27.93
N LYS A 366 26.00 -23.85 -27.52
CA LYS A 366 24.89 -22.87 -27.54
C LYS A 366 25.28 -21.65 -28.38
N THR A 367 24.50 -21.38 -29.44
CA THR A 367 24.63 -20.15 -30.24
C THR A 367 24.40 -18.92 -29.37
N SER A 368 25.10 -17.81 -29.64
CA SER A 368 24.89 -16.55 -28.92
C SER A 368 23.46 -16.04 -29.13
N PHE A 369 22.96 -15.21 -28.21
CA PHE A 369 21.61 -14.64 -28.33
C PHE A 369 21.44 -13.84 -29.64
N PHE A 370 22.50 -13.15 -30.07
CA PHE A 370 22.52 -12.45 -31.36
C PHE A 370 22.27 -13.40 -32.53
N GLN A 371 22.96 -14.55 -32.60
CA GLN A 371 22.74 -15.55 -33.64
C GLN A 371 21.39 -16.26 -33.50
N GLN A 372 20.88 -16.44 -32.28
CA GLN A 372 19.55 -17.01 -32.08
C GLN A 372 18.44 -16.12 -32.69
N ILE A 373 18.59 -14.80 -32.60
CA ILE A 373 17.59 -13.82 -33.07
C ILE A 373 17.83 -13.42 -34.54
N PHE A 374 19.07 -13.11 -34.90
CA PHE A 374 19.44 -12.56 -36.22
C PHE A 374 20.13 -13.58 -37.14
N SER A 375 20.31 -14.84 -36.70
CA SER A 375 20.83 -16.01 -37.45
C SER A 375 22.17 -15.82 -38.17
N THR A 376 22.19 -15.05 -39.26
CA THR A 376 23.30 -14.95 -40.22
C THR A 376 23.77 -13.52 -40.48
N LEU A 377 23.41 -12.55 -39.63
CA LEU A 377 23.92 -11.18 -39.78
C LEU A 377 25.33 -11.05 -39.18
N ASP A 378 26.16 -10.22 -39.81
CA ASP A 378 27.45 -9.84 -39.27
C ASP A 378 27.35 -8.57 -38.42
N VAL A 379 28.05 -8.57 -37.29
CA VAL A 379 28.27 -7.35 -36.50
C VAL A 379 29.29 -6.48 -37.23
N ASP A 380 29.11 -5.17 -37.18
CA ASP A 380 29.94 -4.15 -37.85
C ASP A 380 29.83 -4.11 -39.39
N ALA A 381 28.83 -4.78 -39.96
CA ALA A 381 28.47 -4.62 -41.36
C ALA A 381 27.80 -3.26 -41.64
N GLY A 382 27.92 -2.78 -42.88
CA GLY A 382 27.28 -1.56 -43.36
C GLY A 382 25.88 -1.86 -43.87
N PHE A 383 24.88 -1.18 -43.31
CA PHE A 383 23.48 -1.32 -43.70
C PHE A 383 22.95 0.01 -44.20
N ASN A 384 22.28 -0.04 -45.35
CA ASN A 384 21.54 1.08 -45.90
C ASN A 384 20.04 0.81 -45.66
N PHE A 385 19.40 1.64 -44.84
CA PHE A 385 17.98 1.47 -44.50
C PHE A 385 17.04 2.26 -45.43
N LEU A 386 17.58 3.08 -46.34
CA LEU A 386 16.80 3.73 -47.40
C LEU A 386 16.56 2.78 -48.59
N ASP A 387 17.50 1.86 -48.84
CA ASP A 387 17.40 0.82 -49.86
C ASP A 387 16.99 -0.52 -49.24
N GLN A 388 16.38 -1.39 -50.05
CA GLN A 388 16.01 -2.75 -49.61
C GLN A 388 17.22 -3.70 -49.68
N GLY A 389 17.37 -4.57 -48.68
CA GLY A 389 18.47 -5.54 -48.61
C GLY A 389 18.06 -6.89 -48.05
N SER A 390 18.88 -7.92 -48.26
CA SER A 390 18.62 -9.28 -47.75
C SER A 390 18.55 -9.35 -46.21
N TRP A 391 19.27 -8.44 -45.53
CA TRP A 391 19.23 -8.26 -44.08
C TRP A 391 17.89 -7.75 -43.56
N GLU A 392 17.15 -6.99 -44.37
CA GLU A 392 15.86 -6.41 -43.99
C GLU A 392 14.86 -7.52 -43.65
N VAL A 393 14.83 -8.59 -44.46
CA VAL A 393 13.98 -9.76 -44.23
C VAL A 393 14.29 -10.44 -42.90
N ILE A 394 15.58 -10.50 -42.53
CA ILE A 394 16.02 -11.14 -41.30
C ILE A 394 15.66 -10.27 -40.09
N ILE A 395 15.90 -8.96 -40.16
CA ILE A 395 15.53 -8.02 -39.09
C ILE A 395 14.00 -8.00 -38.89
N ARG A 396 13.22 -7.99 -39.97
CA ARG A 396 11.74 -8.02 -39.91
C ARG A 396 11.23 -9.32 -39.31
N LYS A 397 11.84 -10.47 -39.62
CA LYS A 397 11.49 -11.75 -38.99
C LYS A 397 11.84 -11.78 -37.51
N ALA A 398 13.01 -11.27 -37.14
CA ALA A 398 13.46 -11.21 -35.75
C ALA A 398 12.55 -10.31 -34.90
N LEU A 399 12.29 -9.10 -35.38
CA LEU A 399 11.58 -8.08 -34.62
C LEU A 399 10.07 -8.05 -34.87
N GLY A 400 9.57 -8.75 -35.88
CA GLY A 400 8.13 -8.84 -36.19
C GLY A 400 7.53 -7.53 -36.70
N ILE A 401 8.28 -6.79 -37.52
CA ILE A 401 7.94 -5.41 -37.95
C ILE A 401 7.68 -5.34 -39.46
N THR A 402 6.86 -4.37 -39.88
CA THR A 402 6.68 -4.02 -41.30
C THR A 402 7.87 -3.22 -41.87
N ALA A 403 7.96 -3.08 -43.20
CA ALA A 403 9.05 -2.32 -43.82
C ALA A 403 8.96 -0.81 -43.48
N GLU A 404 7.75 -0.27 -43.43
CA GLU A 404 7.51 1.15 -43.13
C GLU A 404 7.82 1.50 -41.67
N GLU A 405 7.41 0.63 -40.74
CA GLU A 405 7.74 0.77 -39.32
C GLU A 405 9.24 0.63 -39.08
N LEU A 406 9.94 -0.25 -39.80
CA LEU A 406 11.40 -0.38 -39.70
C LEU A 406 12.10 0.91 -40.13
N LEU A 407 11.63 1.56 -41.19
CA LEU A 407 12.16 2.85 -41.64
C LEU A 407 11.97 3.93 -40.57
N ARG A 408 10.76 4.04 -39.99
CA ARG A 408 10.49 4.98 -38.88
C ARG A 408 11.38 4.72 -37.67
N ILE A 409 11.52 3.46 -37.26
CA ILE A 409 12.41 3.07 -36.15
C ILE A 409 13.86 3.48 -36.44
N ALA A 410 14.34 3.24 -37.66
CA ALA A 410 15.69 3.63 -38.07
C ALA A 410 15.88 5.16 -38.04
N GLU A 411 14.86 5.95 -38.44
CA GLU A 411 14.88 7.41 -38.32
C GLU A 411 15.05 7.87 -36.87
N TYR A 412 14.34 7.25 -35.91
CA TYR A 412 14.48 7.60 -34.49
C TYR A 412 15.82 7.16 -33.89
N CYS A 413 16.33 5.99 -34.28
CA CYS A 413 17.56 5.44 -33.71
C CYS A 413 18.83 6.14 -34.22
N PHE A 414 18.86 6.54 -35.50
CA PHE A 414 20.07 7.03 -36.17
C PHE A 414 19.96 8.48 -36.67
N GLY A 415 18.77 9.07 -36.64
CA GLY A 415 18.50 10.40 -37.17
C GLY A 415 18.40 10.41 -38.71
N LYS A 416 17.60 11.33 -39.24
CA LYS A 416 17.24 11.42 -40.67
C LYS A 416 18.43 11.61 -41.63
N SER A 417 19.57 12.10 -41.14
CA SER A 417 20.74 12.42 -41.96
C SER A 417 21.72 11.25 -42.18
N SER A 418 21.66 10.17 -41.38
CA SER A 418 22.69 9.12 -41.37
C SER A 418 22.22 7.72 -41.79
N ILE A 419 20.99 7.59 -42.29
CA ILE A 419 20.27 6.33 -42.54
C ILE A 419 20.84 5.52 -43.71
N SER A 420 21.52 6.17 -44.66
CA SER A 420 22.04 5.53 -45.88
C SER A 420 23.27 4.65 -45.65
N ASN A 421 24.09 4.94 -44.64
CA ASN A 421 25.35 4.22 -44.39
C ASN A 421 25.59 4.01 -42.89
N VAL A 422 24.78 3.14 -42.28
CA VAL A 422 24.89 2.82 -40.86
C VAL A 422 25.75 1.59 -40.67
N LYS A 423 26.95 1.76 -40.11
CA LYS A 423 27.75 0.63 -39.61
C LYS A 423 27.11 0.08 -38.33
N MET A 424 26.49 -1.09 -38.39
CA MET A 424 25.69 -1.67 -37.30
C MET A 424 26.53 -2.53 -36.37
N ASN A 425 26.92 -1.97 -35.22
CA ASN A 425 27.48 -2.74 -34.12
C ASN A 425 26.37 -3.33 -33.23
N SER A 426 26.74 -4.17 -32.25
CA SER A 426 25.78 -4.79 -31.33
C SER A 426 24.90 -3.77 -30.58
N LYS A 427 25.44 -2.59 -30.26
CA LYS A 427 24.67 -1.50 -29.61
C LYS A 427 23.59 -0.91 -30.53
N LYS A 428 23.87 -0.72 -31.82
CA LYS A 428 22.87 -0.25 -32.78
C LYS A 428 21.77 -1.29 -33.06
N PHE A 429 22.11 -2.58 -33.12
CA PHE A 429 21.10 -3.64 -33.14
C PHE A 429 20.20 -3.60 -31.89
N SER A 430 20.75 -3.21 -30.75
CA SER A 430 20.00 -3.06 -29.50
C SER A 430 19.01 -1.89 -29.57
N GLN A 431 19.36 -0.80 -30.26
CA GLN A 431 18.42 0.32 -30.47
C GLN A 431 17.19 -0.13 -31.28
N LEU A 432 17.38 -0.89 -32.35
CA LEU A 432 16.26 -1.48 -33.12
C LEU A 432 15.48 -2.49 -32.29
N TYR A 433 16.18 -3.39 -31.59
CA TYR A 433 15.57 -4.42 -30.76
C TYR A 433 14.71 -3.81 -29.64
N ARG A 434 15.21 -2.76 -28.97
CA ARG A 434 14.52 -2.01 -27.92
C ARG A 434 13.19 -1.45 -28.40
N MET A 435 13.19 -0.66 -29.48
CA MET A 435 11.99 0.01 -29.98
C MET A 435 10.91 -0.97 -30.43
N ALA A 436 11.30 -2.16 -30.88
CA ALA A 436 10.40 -3.18 -31.36
C ALA A 436 9.91 -4.16 -30.28
N MET A 437 10.76 -4.51 -29.32
CA MET A 437 10.44 -5.54 -28.33
C MET A 437 9.68 -5.00 -27.13
N ILE A 438 9.88 -3.74 -26.73
CA ILE A 438 9.09 -3.13 -25.64
C ILE A 438 7.57 -3.22 -25.94
N PRO A 439 7.07 -2.81 -27.12
CA PRO A 439 5.64 -2.97 -27.46
C PRO A 439 5.19 -4.43 -27.47
N ARG A 440 6.00 -5.33 -28.05
CA ARG A 440 5.66 -6.75 -28.18
C ARG A 440 5.53 -7.46 -26.85
N THR A 441 6.38 -7.15 -25.88
CA THR A 441 6.28 -7.74 -24.52
C THR A 441 5.04 -7.26 -23.78
N LEU A 442 4.53 -6.07 -24.10
CA LEU A 442 3.32 -5.50 -23.53
C LEU A 442 2.06 -5.87 -24.33
N GLY A 443 2.19 -6.58 -25.45
CA GLY A 443 1.06 -7.01 -26.29
C GLY A 443 0.51 -5.93 -27.24
N VAL A 444 1.32 -4.93 -27.60
CA VAL A 444 0.92 -3.77 -28.41
C VAL A 444 1.73 -3.70 -29.70
N SER A 445 1.15 -3.15 -30.78
CA SER A 445 1.91 -2.94 -32.03
C SER A 445 2.88 -1.77 -31.91
N PHE A 446 3.91 -1.72 -32.77
CA PHE A 446 4.86 -0.61 -32.75
C PHE A 446 4.16 0.73 -33.00
N SER A 447 3.31 0.81 -34.03
CA SER A 447 2.59 2.04 -34.37
C SER A 447 1.68 2.54 -33.24
N GLN A 448 1.05 1.64 -32.48
CA GLN A 448 0.25 2.00 -31.31
C GLN A 448 1.13 2.53 -30.16
N ALA A 449 2.25 1.86 -29.87
CA ALA A 449 3.16 2.30 -28.81
C ALA A 449 3.84 3.64 -29.14
N GLU A 450 4.24 3.83 -30.41
CA GLU A 450 4.74 5.09 -30.96
C GLU A 450 3.74 6.23 -30.71
N TYR A 451 2.47 6.01 -31.06
CA TYR A 451 1.42 6.99 -30.81
C TYR A 451 1.26 7.31 -29.32
N LEU A 452 1.19 6.29 -28.46
CA LEU A 452 1.04 6.48 -27.01
C LEU A 452 2.21 7.23 -26.38
N TRP A 453 3.45 6.98 -26.80
CA TRP A 453 4.61 7.74 -26.31
C TRP A 453 4.57 9.21 -26.75
N GLN A 454 4.19 9.48 -28.00
CA GLN A 454 4.06 10.84 -28.53
C GLN A 454 2.92 11.63 -27.86
N LEU A 455 1.88 10.96 -27.34
CA LEU A 455 0.84 11.64 -26.57
C LEU A 455 1.36 12.26 -25.26
N TYR A 456 2.44 11.72 -24.71
CA TYR A 456 3.10 12.23 -23.51
C TYR A 456 4.24 13.21 -23.81
N SER A 457 4.50 13.55 -25.07
CA SER A 457 5.57 14.48 -25.44
C SER A 457 5.16 15.93 -25.34
N LYS A 458 6.10 16.76 -24.87
CA LYS A 458 6.01 18.22 -24.99
C LYS A 458 6.22 18.61 -26.47
N PRO A 459 5.69 19.76 -26.92
CA PRO A 459 5.76 20.18 -28.33
C PRO A 459 7.19 20.23 -28.90
N ASP A 460 8.18 20.54 -28.05
CA ASP A 460 9.57 20.76 -28.43
C ASP A 460 10.49 19.54 -28.21
N GLU A 461 9.98 18.44 -27.63
CA GLU A 461 10.79 17.27 -27.27
C GLU A 461 10.45 16.04 -28.11
N ASN A 462 11.45 15.47 -28.78
CA ASN A 462 11.33 14.17 -29.44
C ASN A 462 11.59 13.03 -28.45
N ILE A 463 10.54 12.61 -27.73
CA ILE A 463 10.62 11.50 -26.77
C ILE A 463 11.08 10.20 -27.45
N MET A 464 10.70 9.94 -28.69
CA MET A 464 11.08 8.72 -29.41
C MET A 464 12.59 8.59 -29.58
N GLU A 465 13.27 9.71 -29.85
CA GLU A 465 14.73 9.77 -29.92
C GLU A 465 15.37 9.57 -28.54
N ARG A 466 14.77 10.16 -27.49
CA ARG A 466 15.20 9.94 -26.09
C ARG A 466 15.05 8.49 -25.64
N ILE A 467 14.03 7.76 -26.11
CA ILE A 467 13.86 6.32 -25.81
C ILE A 467 14.87 5.49 -26.62
N ALA A 468 14.98 5.78 -27.92
CA ALA A 468 15.83 5.03 -28.83
C ALA A 468 17.32 5.14 -28.49
N GLN A 469 17.80 6.34 -28.15
CA GLN A 469 19.20 6.62 -27.82
C GLN A 469 19.45 6.79 -26.31
N GLY A 470 18.41 6.57 -25.50
CA GLY A 470 18.44 6.76 -24.05
C GLY A 470 19.31 5.79 -23.28
N LYS A 471 19.52 6.16 -22.01
CA LYS A 471 20.16 5.35 -20.98
C LYS A 471 19.16 4.37 -20.37
N ALA A 472 19.64 3.41 -19.59
CA ALA A 472 18.80 2.40 -18.95
C ALA A 472 17.55 2.97 -18.26
N MET A 473 17.71 4.08 -17.52
CA MET A 473 16.60 4.64 -16.73
C MET A 473 15.52 5.32 -17.55
N THR A 474 15.90 6.01 -18.63
CA THR A 474 14.90 6.58 -19.56
C THR A 474 14.10 5.47 -20.26
N ILE A 475 14.74 4.33 -20.54
CA ILE A 475 14.09 3.18 -21.18
C ILE A 475 13.12 2.49 -20.20
N ILE A 476 13.53 2.28 -18.95
CA ILE A 476 12.68 1.72 -17.90
C ILE A 476 11.47 2.62 -17.62
N ASN A 477 11.67 3.94 -17.60
CA ASN A 477 10.57 4.90 -17.46
C ASN A 477 9.61 4.80 -18.65
N ALA A 478 10.12 4.62 -19.88
CA ALA A 478 9.28 4.42 -21.07
C ALA A 478 8.40 3.17 -20.98
N ILE A 479 8.94 2.07 -20.43
CA ILE A 479 8.19 0.83 -20.18
C ILE A 479 7.09 1.09 -19.14
N THR A 480 7.43 1.78 -18.06
CA THR A 480 6.48 2.11 -16.97
C THR A 480 5.35 3.03 -17.45
N VAL A 481 5.66 4.03 -18.29
CA VAL A 481 4.66 4.92 -18.90
C VAL A 481 3.68 4.13 -19.76
N LEU A 482 4.16 3.22 -20.62
CA LEU A 482 3.27 2.38 -21.42
C LEU A 482 2.44 1.45 -20.56
N GLU A 483 3.04 0.78 -19.58
CA GLU A 483 2.33 -0.14 -18.69
C GLU A 483 1.20 0.57 -17.94
N ASN A 484 1.46 1.74 -17.37
CA ASN A 484 0.46 2.55 -16.68
C ASN A 484 -0.65 3.04 -17.64
N THR A 485 -0.29 3.37 -18.88
CA THR A 485 -1.24 3.84 -19.88
C THR A 485 -2.14 2.73 -20.37
N LEU A 486 -1.58 1.55 -20.69
CA LEU A 486 -2.34 0.38 -21.12
C LEU A 486 -3.24 -0.13 -20.01
N GLN A 487 -2.77 -0.12 -18.76
CA GLN A 487 -3.58 -0.48 -17.60
C GLN A 487 -4.79 0.47 -17.45
N TRP A 488 -4.57 1.78 -17.55
CA TRP A 488 -5.66 2.77 -17.49
C TRP A 488 -6.65 2.62 -18.66
N MET A 489 -6.15 2.44 -19.89
CA MET A 489 -7.00 2.22 -21.06
C MET A 489 -7.85 0.95 -20.93
N SER A 490 -7.26 -0.13 -20.42
CA SER A 490 -7.97 -1.38 -20.16
C SER A 490 -9.06 -1.21 -19.09
N GLN A 491 -8.78 -0.46 -18.02
CA GLN A 491 -9.76 -0.14 -16.96
C GLN A 491 -10.97 0.65 -17.50
N GLN A 492 -10.72 1.62 -18.39
CA GLN A 492 -11.76 2.45 -19.02
C GLN A 492 -12.38 1.80 -20.27
N LYS A 493 -11.94 0.60 -20.65
CA LYS A 493 -12.32 -0.08 -21.92
C LYS A 493 -12.15 0.84 -23.14
N LEU A 494 -11.07 1.62 -23.16
CA LEU A 494 -10.77 2.59 -24.20
C LEU A 494 -9.80 2.00 -25.22
N ASP A 495 -10.22 1.95 -26.48
CA ASP A 495 -9.36 1.53 -27.58
C ASP A 495 -8.43 2.65 -28.04
N VAL A 496 -7.27 2.27 -28.60
CA VAL A 496 -6.28 3.21 -29.14
C VAL A 496 -6.88 4.07 -30.26
N ILE A 497 -7.79 3.52 -31.06
CA ILE A 497 -8.44 4.23 -32.18
C ILE A 497 -9.35 5.35 -31.65
N THR A 498 -10.13 5.07 -30.61
CA THR A 498 -11.00 6.06 -29.97
C THR A 498 -10.17 7.16 -29.32
N LEU A 499 -9.08 6.78 -28.63
CA LEU A 499 -8.12 7.74 -28.08
C LEU A 499 -7.50 8.62 -29.18
N GLN A 500 -7.18 8.04 -30.33
CA GLN A 500 -6.65 8.78 -31.48
C GLN A 500 -7.64 9.80 -32.03
N ALA A 501 -8.91 9.43 -32.16
CA ALA A 501 -9.96 10.34 -32.59
C ALA A 501 -10.13 11.52 -31.61
N MET A 502 -9.93 11.29 -30.31
CA MET A 502 -10.06 12.33 -29.27
C MET A 502 -8.84 13.25 -29.15
N LEU A 503 -7.62 12.80 -29.48
CA LEU A 503 -6.37 13.53 -29.21
C LEU A 503 -5.56 13.91 -30.45
N THR A 504 -6.01 13.55 -31.66
CA THR A 504 -5.32 13.94 -32.89
C THR A 504 -5.28 15.47 -33.05
N LYS A 505 -4.18 15.95 -33.63
CA LYS A 505 -4.02 17.35 -34.08
C LYS A 505 -4.05 17.48 -35.60
N GLN A 506 -4.27 16.37 -36.31
CA GLN A 506 -4.40 16.33 -37.76
C GLN A 506 -5.86 16.48 -38.14
N TYR A 507 -6.18 17.55 -38.85
CA TYR A 507 -7.52 17.86 -39.35
C TYR A 507 -7.52 17.74 -40.87
N SER A 508 -8.35 16.85 -41.40
CA SER A 508 -8.47 16.66 -42.84
C SER A 508 -9.26 17.80 -43.45
N THR A 509 -8.75 18.39 -44.53
CA THR A 509 -9.41 19.51 -45.21
C THR A 509 -10.51 19.05 -46.19
N ALA A 510 -10.95 17.80 -46.13
CA ALA A 510 -12.00 17.28 -47.01
C ALA A 510 -13.39 17.80 -46.60
N ALA A 511 -14.13 18.39 -47.55
CA ALA A 511 -15.52 18.82 -47.33
C ALA A 511 -16.47 17.62 -47.40
N THR A 512 -17.07 17.27 -46.26
CA THR A 512 -18.04 16.18 -46.18
C THR A 512 -19.48 16.72 -46.38
N PRO A 513 -20.38 15.99 -47.07
CA PRO A 513 -21.79 16.37 -47.20
C PRO A 513 -22.51 16.60 -45.87
N GLU A 514 -22.12 15.89 -44.82
CA GLU A 514 -22.67 16.00 -43.47
C GLU A 514 -22.40 17.39 -42.87
N LEU A 515 -21.15 17.85 -42.95
CA LEU A 515 -20.76 19.20 -42.51
C LEU A 515 -21.51 20.28 -43.31
N PHE A 516 -21.65 20.10 -44.63
CA PHE A 516 -22.39 21.06 -45.46
C PHE A 516 -23.86 21.17 -45.03
N ASN A 517 -24.55 20.04 -44.85
CA ASN A 517 -25.94 20.02 -44.40
C ASN A 517 -26.10 20.61 -42.99
N PHE A 518 -25.18 20.29 -42.07
CA PHE A 518 -25.17 20.81 -40.72
C PHE A 518 -25.04 22.35 -40.70
N LEU A 519 -24.06 22.89 -41.42
CA LEU A 519 -23.81 24.34 -41.48
C LEU A 519 -24.91 25.10 -42.24
N SER A 520 -25.44 24.49 -43.29
CA SER A 520 -26.59 25.02 -44.04
C SER A 520 -27.82 25.17 -43.14
N ASN A 521 -28.14 24.16 -42.32
CA ASN A 521 -29.24 24.23 -41.37
C ASN A 521 -29.06 25.36 -40.35
N ILE A 522 -27.84 25.56 -39.84
CA ILE A 522 -27.53 26.64 -38.90
C ILE A 522 -27.73 28.01 -39.56
N TYR A 523 -27.20 28.19 -40.77
CA TYR A 523 -27.33 29.46 -41.50
C TYR A 523 -28.76 29.76 -41.91
N GLN A 524 -29.51 28.78 -42.44
CA GLN A 524 -30.90 28.95 -42.84
C GLN A 524 -31.82 29.28 -41.66
N THR A 525 -31.55 28.71 -40.48
CA THR A 525 -32.35 28.95 -39.28
C THR A 525 -32.10 30.33 -38.68
N LEU A 526 -30.85 30.79 -38.63
CA LEU A 526 -30.48 32.07 -38.00
C LEU A 526 -30.57 33.25 -38.99
N GLY A 527 -30.45 33.00 -40.29
CA GLY A 527 -30.43 34.01 -41.34
C GLY A 527 -29.19 34.89 -41.33
N LYS A 528 -29.08 35.80 -42.30
CA LYS A 528 -27.97 36.76 -42.39
C LYS A 528 -28.12 37.85 -41.33
N GLN A 529 -27.32 37.77 -40.26
CA GLN A 529 -27.30 38.75 -39.18
C GLN A 529 -25.87 39.18 -38.83
N VAL A 530 -25.72 40.43 -38.38
CA VAL A 530 -24.46 40.92 -37.77
C VAL A 530 -24.32 40.28 -36.40
N TYR A 531 -23.12 39.81 -36.06
CA TYR A 531 -22.85 39.20 -34.77
C TYR A 531 -23.19 40.17 -33.63
N SER A 532 -24.03 39.73 -32.69
CA SER A 532 -24.49 40.50 -31.54
C SER A 532 -24.65 39.59 -30.32
N GLU A 533 -24.60 40.16 -29.11
CA GLU A 533 -24.77 39.39 -27.86
C GLU A 533 -26.13 38.67 -27.77
N SER A 534 -27.16 39.14 -28.48
CA SER A 534 -28.45 38.45 -28.57
C SER A 534 -28.44 37.26 -29.55
N LEU A 535 -27.52 37.23 -30.52
CA LEU A 535 -27.35 36.11 -31.47
C LEU A 535 -26.64 34.92 -30.82
N LYS A 536 -25.72 35.20 -29.89
CA LYS A 536 -24.87 34.21 -29.23
C LYS A 536 -25.66 33.04 -28.59
N PRO A 537 -26.71 33.25 -27.78
CA PRO A 537 -27.54 32.15 -27.26
C PRO A 537 -28.26 31.35 -28.34
N ASN A 538 -28.72 32.01 -29.42
CA ASN A 538 -29.41 31.33 -30.53
C ASN A 538 -28.46 30.43 -31.32
N LEU A 539 -27.21 30.88 -31.50
CA LEU A 539 -26.16 30.09 -32.15
C LEU A 539 -25.78 28.86 -31.33
N TYR A 540 -25.60 29.00 -30.01
CA TYR A 540 -25.37 27.85 -29.12
C TYR A 540 -26.52 26.85 -29.17
N ARG A 541 -27.78 27.33 -29.16
CA ARG A 541 -28.96 26.47 -29.25
C ARG A 541 -29.03 25.69 -30.57
N SER A 542 -28.72 26.35 -31.68
CA SER A 542 -28.70 25.71 -33.00
C SER A 542 -27.62 24.64 -33.11
N LEU A 543 -26.39 24.96 -32.66
CA LEU A 543 -25.29 23.99 -32.58
C LEU A 543 -25.62 22.81 -31.67
N ALA A 544 -26.22 23.07 -30.51
CA ALA A 544 -26.63 22.04 -29.56
C ALA A 544 -27.66 21.07 -30.14
N ASN A 545 -28.67 21.59 -30.86
CA ASN A 545 -29.65 20.75 -31.54
C ASN A 545 -29.00 19.84 -32.60
N GLY A 546 -28.01 20.35 -33.34
CA GLY A 546 -27.35 19.58 -34.39
C GLY A 546 -26.39 18.50 -33.86
N PHE A 547 -25.78 18.70 -32.69
CA PHE A 547 -24.95 17.70 -32.01
C PHE A 547 -25.71 16.80 -31.02
N HIS A 548 -27.03 17.00 -30.87
CA HIS A 548 -27.85 16.36 -29.83
C HIS A 548 -27.35 16.59 -28.40
N LEU A 549 -26.86 17.79 -28.12
CA LEU A 549 -26.37 18.23 -26.82
C LEU A 549 -27.29 19.29 -26.18
N LYS A 550 -27.03 19.63 -24.91
CA LYS A 550 -27.68 20.77 -24.23
C LYS A 550 -27.00 22.09 -24.64
N ALA A 551 -27.76 23.17 -24.71
CA ALA A 551 -27.26 24.50 -25.11
C ALA A 551 -26.11 24.99 -24.20
N ASN A 552 -26.22 24.78 -22.88
CA ASN A 552 -25.21 25.22 -21.92
C ASN A 552 -23.90 24.41 -22.03
N VAL A 553 -23.99 23.11 -22.34
CA VAL A 553 -22.83 22.25 -22.61
C VAL A 553 -22.07 22.78 -23.83
N VAL A 554 -22.77 23.08 -24.93
CA VAL A 554 -22.14 23.65 -26.13
C VAL A 554 -21.55 25.04 -25.86
N ALA A 555 -22.23 25.88 -25.08
CA ALA A 555 -21.69 27.17 -24.67
C ALA A 555 -20.35 27.00 -23.91
N GLY A 556 -20.29 26.05 -22.98
CA GLY A 556 -19.07 25.68 -22.27
C GLY A 556 -17.97 25.17 -23.20
N LEU A 557 -18.27 24.24 -24.11
CA LEU A 557 -17.28 23.68 -25.05
C LEU A 557 -16.72 24.73 -26.02
N VAL A 558 -17.54 25.66 -26.50
CA VAL A 558 -17.07 26.76 -27.35
C VAL A 558 -16.15 27.69 -26.57
N ASN A 559 -16.48 28.02 -25.32
CA ASN A 559 -15.62 28.82 -24.46
C ASN A 559 -14.31 28.10 -24.11
N TRP A 560 -14.35 26.77 -23.99
CA TRP A 560 -13.17 25.92 -23.82
C TRP A 560 -12.26 26.02 -25.05
N LEU A 561 -12.81 25.78 -26.24
CA LEU A 561 -12.06 25.83 -27.48
C LEU A 561 -11.45 27.23 -27.72
N ALA A 562 -12.19 28.30 -27.43
CA ALA A 562 -11.73 29.69 -27.60
C ALA A 562 -10.52 30.05 -26.71
N LYS A 563 -10.30 29.33 -25.61
CA LYS A 563 -9.12 29.52 -24.73
C LYS A 563 -7.90 28.73 -25.21
N ASN A 564 -8.11 27.53 -25.78
CA ASN A 564 -7.03 26.67 -26.26
C ASN A 564 -6.54 27.02 -27.67
N ASP A 565 -7.42 27.57 -28.50
CA ASP A 565 -7.14 27.97 -29.86
C ASP A 565 -7.49 29.44 -30.05
N THR A 566 -6.47 30.30 -30.00
CA THR A 566 -6.64 31.76 -30.12
C THR A 566 -7.14 32.19 -31.50
N GLU A 567 -7.04 31.34 -32.52
CA GLU A 567 -7.58 31.62 -33.86
C GLU A 567 -9.10 31.36 -33.92
N PHE A 568 -9.64 30.57 -32.98
CA PHE A 568 -11.06 30.28 -32.90
C PHE A 568 -11.78 31.30 -32.01
N THR A 569 -12.72 32.02 -32.61
CA THR A 569 -13.70 32.82 -31.87
C THR A 569 -15.09 32.52 -32.42
N LEU A 570 -16.11 32.61 -31.56
CA LEU A 570 -17.50 32.39 -32.01
C LEU A 570 -17.93 33.42 -33.07
N GLU A 571 -17.40 34.64 -32.98
CA GLU A 571 -17.61 35.68 -33.98
C GLU A 571 -16.95 35.32 -35.32
N SER A 572 -15.67 34.92 -35.32
CA SER A 572 -15.00 34.50 -36.56
C SER A 572 -15.64 33.26 -37.17
N PHE A 573 -16.11 32.32 -36.35
CA PHE A 573 -16.87 31.16 -36.80
C PHE A 573 -18.18 31.55 -37.50
N TRP A 574 -18.97 32.45 -36.92
CA TRP A 574 -20.19 32.93 -37.56
C TRP A 574 -19.92 33.72 -38.86
N GLN A 575 -18.87 34.56 -38.87
CA GLN A 575 -18.45 35.26 -40.09
C GLN A 575 -18.05 34.28 -41.20
N ASN A 576 -17.31 33.22 -40.87
CA ASN A 576 -16.93 32.16 -41.81
C ASN A 576 -18.15 31.42 -42.39
N ILE A 577 -19.17 31.14 -41.58
CA ILE A 577 -20.45 30.57 -42.05
C ILE A 577 -21.16 31.56 -42.97
N ALA A 578 -21.26 32.83 -42.55
CA ALA A 578 -21.95 33.85 -43.34
C ALA A 578 -21.28 34.12 -44.69
N MET A 579 -19.95 34.00 -44.78
CA MET A 579 -19.20 34.15 -46.03
C MET A 579 -19.44 33.00 -47.01
N THR A 580 -19.57 31.78 -46.51
CA THR A 580 -19.70 30.57 -47.35
C THR A 580 -21.13 30.32 -47.83
N PHE A 581 -22.14 30.68 -47.04
CA PHE A 581 -23.54 30.38 -47.34
C PHE A 581 -24.38 31.60 -47.79
N ALA A 582 -23.77 32.76 -48.05
CA ALA A 582 -24.49 33.99 -48.45
C ALA A 582 -25.00 34.01 -49.91
N GLU A 583 -24.38 33.28 -50.84
CA GLU A 583 -24.79 33.13 -52.25
C GLU A 583 -24.88 31.63 -52.62
N GLU A 584 -24.97 31.23 -53.90
CA GLU A 584 -25.20 29.83 -54.34
C GLU A 584 -24.31 28.82 -53.59
N SER A 585 -24.86 28.23 -52.53
CA SER A 585 -24.12 27.40 -51.59
C SER A 585 -23.74 26.09 -52.25
N SER A 586 -22.45 25.82 -52.39
CA SER A 586 -21.96 24.57 -52.97
C SER A 586 -20.87 23.93 -52.11
N LEU A 587 -20.70 22.62 -52.26
CA LEU A 587 -19.67 21.87 -51.55
C LEU A 587 -18.26 22.37 -51.89
N HIS A 588 -18.02 22.85 -53.12
CA HIS A 588 -16.75 23.47 -53.52
C HIS A 588 -16.41 24.75 -52.75
N GLN A 589 -17.40 25.57 -52.38
CA GLN A 589 -17.12 26.76 -51.55
C GLN A 589 -16.63 26.37 -50.16
N LEU A 590 -17.08 25.22 -49.63
CA LEU A 590 -16.60 24.68 -48.37
C LEU A 590 -15.15 24.17 -48.49
N GLU A 591 -14.80 23.53 -49.61
CA GLU A 591 -13.42 23.09 -49.90
C GLU A 591 -12.45 24.27 -50.05
N VAL A 592 -12.92 25.37 -50.63
CA VAL A 592 -12.14 26.62 -50.72
C VAL A 592 -11.98 27.25 -49.32
N HIS A 593 -13.00 27.20 -48.48
CA HIS A 593 -12.98 27.76 -47.13
C HIS A 593 -12.52 26.77 -46.06
N GLN A 594 -11.29 26.29 -46.22
CA GLN A 594 -10.61 25.33 -45.33
C GLN A 594 -10.69 25.64 -43.83
N PRO A 595 -10.59 26.90 -43.35
CA PRO A 595 -10.68 27.22 -41.92
C PRO A 595 -11.98 26.75 -41.27
N LEU A 596 -13.10 26.80 -41.99
CA LEU A 596 -14.40 26.40 -41.45
C LEU A 596 -14.47 24.89 -41.21
N ILE A 597 -13.87 24.08 -42.08
CA ILE A 597 -13.77 22.62 -41.91
C ILE A 597 -12.93 22.29 -40.68
N ILE A 598 -11.77 22.93 -40.53
CA ILE A 598 -10.87 22.73 -39.39
C ILE A 598 -11.58 23.11 -38.08
N GLN A 599 -12.28 24.25 -38.04
CA GLN A 599 -13.02 24.69 -36.86
C GLN A 599 -14.15 23.71 -36.49
N CYS A 600 -14.88 23.16 -37.48
CA CYS A 600 -15.93 22.17 -37.22
C CYS A 600 -15.36 20.84 -36.69
N GLN A 601 -14.24 20.37 -37.24
CA GLN A 601 -13.58 19.16 -36.75
C GLN A 601 -12.99 19.35 -35.35
N LYS A 602 -12.39 20.52 -35.07
CA LYS A 602 -11.97 20.91 -33.72
C LYS A 602 -13.16 20.88 -32.74
N LEU A 603 -14.28 21.52 -33.07
CA LEU A 603 -15.49 21.46 -32.23
C LEU A 603 -15.97 20.02 -32.03
N SER A 604 -15.97 19.20 -33.09
CA SER A 604 -16.37 17.80 -33.02
C SER A 604 -15.47 16.98 -32.09
N GLN A 605 -14.17 17.25 -32.04
CA GLN A 605 -13.24 16.62 -31.10
C GLN A 605 -13.63 16.90 -29.64
N TYR A 606 -13.92 18.16 -29.28
CA TYR A 606 -14.36 18.51 -27.93
C TYR A 606 -15.74 17.92 -27.60
N VAL A 607 -16.63 17.82 -28.58
CA VAL A 607 -17.92 17.12 -28.45
C VAL A 607 -17.71 15.63 -28.15
N LEU A 608 -16.80 14.96 -28.87
CA LEU A 608 -16.46 13.56 -28.61
C LEU A 608 -15.89 13.37 -27.20
N ILE A 609 -15.01 14.27 -26.75
CA ILE A 609 -14.48 14.24 -25.38
C ILE A 609 -15.60 14.41 -24.35
N ALA A 610 -16.50 15.37 -24.57
CA ALA A 610 -17.62 15.63 -23.67
C ALA A 610 -18.63 14.48 -23.62
N GLN A 611 -18.87 13.80 -24.74
CA GLN A 611 -19.73 12.63 -24.79
C GLN A 611 -19.08 11.41 -24.13
N TRP A 612 -17.80 11.16 -24.40
CA TRP A 612 -17.05 10.04 -23.78
C TRP A 612 -16.96 10.18 -22.26
N ALA A 613 -16.63 11.39 -21.78
CA ALA A 613 -16.54 11.66 -20.36
C ALA A 613 -17.91 11.96 -19.72
N GLU A 614 -19.02 11.93 -20.48
CA GLU A 614 -20.37 12.25 -20.01
C GLU A 614 -20.45 13.56 -19.21
N LEU A 615 -19.89 14.63 -19.78
CA LEU A 615 -19.73 15.90 -19.08
C LEU A 615 -21.06 16.62 -18.86
N SER A 616 -21.26 17.07 -17.62
CA SER A 616 -22.37 17.95 -17.26
C SER A 616 -22.02 19.44 -17.47
N GLU A 617 -23.03 20.31 -17.43
CA GLU A 617 -22.83 21.77 -17.51
C GLU A 617 -21.94 22.28 -16.37
N GLN A 618 -22.21 21.85 -15.13
CA GLN A 618 -21.48 22.27 -13.94
C GLN A 618 -20.02 21.79 -13.97
N GLU A 619 -19.78 20.61 -14.56
CA GLU A 619 -18.42 20.07 -14.74
C GLU A 619 -17.60 20.91 -15.70
N ILE A 620 -18.20 21.33 -16.81
CA ILE A 620 -17.52 22.18 -17.78
C ILE A 620 -17.25 23.56 -17.16
N GLU A 621 -18.21 24.13 -16.42
CA GLU A 621 -18.00 25.39 -15.71
C GLU A 621 -16.83 25.32 -14.71
N LEU A 622 -16.71 24.20 -13.98
CA LEU A 622 -15.61 23.94 -13.06
C LEU A 622 -14.26 23.89 -13.79
N ILE A 623 -14.18 23.22 -14.94
CA ILE A 623 -12.97 23.15 -15.78
C ILE A 623 -12.60 24.53 -16.34
N LEU A 624 -13.61 25.37 -16.62
CA LEU A 624 -13.44 26.71 -17.17
C LEU A 624 -13.11 27.78 -16.13
N LEU A 625 -13.04 27.45 -14.84
CA LEU A 625 -12.57 28.36 -13.80
C LEU A 625 -11.17 28.91 -14.14
N PRO A 626 -10.81 30.12 -13.68
CA PRO A 626 -9.55 30.78 -14.03
C PRO A 626 -8.30 29.97 -13.66
N ASN A 627 -8.37 29.23 -12.55
CA ASN A 627 -7.27 28.40 -12.06
C ASN A 627 -7.40 26.92 -12.53
N GLY A 628 -8.52 26.55 -13.15
CA GLY A 628 -8.84 25.18 -13.54
C GLY A 628 -8.98 24.22 -12.35
N ILE A 629 -8.89 22.92 -12.62
CA ILE A 629 -9.03 21.84 -11.62
C ILE A 629 -7.75 21.65 -10.77
N ASP A 630 -6.56 21.93 -11.34
CA ASP A 630 -5.24 21.65 -10.72
C ASP A 630 -4.23 22.81 -10.83
N ASN A 631 -4.66 24.08 -10.84
CA ASN A 631 -3.78 25.26 -11.04
C ASN A 631 -3.00 25.27 -12.37
N ARG A 632 -3.35 24.40 -13.34
CA ARG A 632 -2.76 24.33 -14.68
C ARG A 632 -3.24 25.43 -15.63
N GLY A 633 -3.98 26.40 -15.09
CA GLY A 633 -4.65 27.45 -15.84
C GLY A 633 -6.04 27.05 -16.32
N SER A 634 -6.78 28.06 -16.77
CA SER A 634 -8.15 27.89 -17.25
C SER A 634 -8.21 27.12 -18.57
N ALA A 635 -9.16 26.20 -18.69
CA ALA A 635 -9.44 25.45 -19.93
C ALA A 635 -8.22 24.64 -20.44
N PRO A 636 -7.85 23.53 -19.76
CA PRO A 636 -6.71 22.71 -20.15
C PRO A 636 -6.82 22.18 -21.59
N SER A 637 -5.69 22.05 -22.28
CA SER A 637 -5.68 21.47 -23.64
C SER A 637 -6.04 19.98 -23.64
N PRO A 638 -6.73 19.48 -24.69
CA PRO A 638 -7.07 18.08 -24.81
C PRO A 638 -5.80 17.25 -24.90
N SER A 639 -5.51 16.54 -23.82
CA SER A 639 -4.31 15.73 -23.62
C SER A 639 -4.67 14.48 -22.84
N ILE A 640 -3.79 13.48 -22.87
CA ILE A 640 -3.99 12.27 -22.09
C ILE A 640 -4.05 12.54 -20.58
N THR A 641 -3.32 13.56 -20.11
CA THR A 641 -3.38 14.02 -18.71
C THR A 641 -4.78 14.51 -18.35
N LEU A 642 -5.42 15.30 -19.22
CA LEU A 642 -6.80 15.72 -19.02
C LEU A 642 -7.78 14.54 -19.04
N LEU A 643 -7.65 13.60 -19.98
CA LEU A 643 -8.57 12.45 -20.04
C LEU A 643 -8.44 11.55 -18.80
N LYS A 644 -7.22 11.37 -18.28
CA LYS A 644 -6.99 10.67 -17.01
C LYS A 644 -7.64 11.42 -15.84
N LEU A 645 -7.44 12.74 -15.76
CA LEU A 645 -8.08 13.60 -14.76
C LEU A 645 -9.61 13.49 -14.79
N LEU A 646 -10.23 13.54 -15.97
CA LEU A 646 -11.68 13.37 -16.12
C LEU A 646 -12.15 11.97 -15.71
N SER A 647 -11.35 10.93 -16.00
CA SER A 647 -11.66 9.56 -15.56
C SER A 647 -11.63 9.42 -14.05
N GLU A 648 -10.61 10.01 -13.41
CA GLU A 648 -10.48 10.02 -11.95
C GLU A 648 -11.58 10.83 -11.30
N PHE A 649 -11.94 11.96 -11.91
CA PHE A 649 -13.06 12.80 -11.50
C PHE A 649 -14.40 12.06 -11.58
N LYS A 650 -14.67 11.31 -12.66
CA LYS A 650 -15.87 10.48 -12.75
C LYS A 650 -15.87 9.33 -11.76
N ARG A 651 -14.74 8.65 -11.57
CA ARG A 651 -14.60 7.62 -10.52
C ARG A 651 -14.94 8.20 -9.14
N TRP A 652 -14.48 9.41 -8.87
CA TRP A 652 -14.75 10.13 -7.63
C TRP A 652 -16.24 10.48 -7.46
N GLN A 653 -16.91 10.95 -8.51
CA GLN A 653 -18.36 11.18 -8.48
C GLN A 653 -19.18 9.91 -8.17
N HIS A 654 -18.73 8.76 -8.67
CA HIS A 654 -19.41 7.48 -8.41
C HIS A 654 -19.21 6.95 -6.98
N GLU A 655 -18.10 7.34 -6.33
CA GLU A 655 -17.76 6.88 -4.99
C GLU A 655 -18.37 7.77 -3.89
N ALA A 656 -18.66 9.02 -4.21
CA ALA A 656 -19.47 9.87 -3.35
C ALA A 656 -20.94 9.41 -3.36
N GLU A 657 -21.43 8.90 -2.25
CA GLU A 657 -22.82 8.42 -2.11
C GLU A 657 -23.86 9.56 -2.00
N VAL A 658 -23.45 10.82 -2.15
CA VAL A 658 -24.29 12.02 -1.94
C VAL A 658 -24.60 12.81 -3.21
N SER A 659 -25.39 13.87 -3.08
CA SER A 659 -25.72 14.82 -4.14
C SER A 659 -24.48 15.44 -4.81
N GLN A 660 -24.33 15.23 -6.12
CA GLN A 660 -23.23 15.77 -6.93
C GLN A 660 -23.09 17.30 -6.85
N SER A 661 -24.20 18.03 -6.64
CA SER A 661 -24.17 19.49 -6.45
C SER A 661 -23.34 19.94 -5.26
N GLU A 662 -23.34 19.15 -4.18
CA GLU A 662 -22.57 19.44 -2.97
C GLU A 662 -21.07 19.26 -3.22
N LEU A 663 -20.69 18.21 -3.96
CA LEU A 663 -19.32 18.00 -4.41
C LEU A 663 -18.80 19.19 -5.22
N PHE A 664 -19.60 19.69 -6.17
CA PHE A 664 -19.21 20.82 -7.00
C PHE A 664 -19.00 22.10 -6.19
N ASP A 665 -19.86 22.38 -5.20
CA ASP A 665 -19.68 23.55 -4.33
C ASP A 665 -18.42 23.41 -3.46
N ILE A 666 -18.17 22.22 -2.88
CA ILE A 666 -16.94 21.97 -2.11
C ILE A 666 -15.69 22.16 -2.99
N MET A 667 -15.69 21.60 -4.20
CA MET A 667 -14.60 21.75 -5.17
C MET A 667 -14.38 23.21 -5.55
N GLN A 668 -15.46 23.92 -5.84
CA GLN A 668 -15.39 25.34 -6.15
C GLN A 668 -14.81 26.13 -4.98
N GLN A 669 -15.19 25.81 -3.73
CA GLN A 669 -14.63 26.44 -2.54
C GLN A 669 -13.14 26.15 -2.31
N LEU A 670 -12.63 25.00 -2.76
CA LEU A 670 -11.19 24.70 -2.72
C LEU A 670 -10.42 25.47 -3.79
N ILE A 671 -11.00 25.64 -4.98
CA ILE A 671 -10.36 26.32 -6.12
C ILE A 671 -10.44 27.85 -5.99
N THR A 672 -11.55 28.37 -5.48
CA THR A 672 -11.78 29.82 -5.31
C THR A 672 -11.26 30.33 -3.98
N ASP A 673 -10.66 31.52 -3.98
CA ASP A 673 -10.29 32.20 -2.76
C ASP A 673 -11.54 32.55 -1.94
N THR A 674 -11.58 32.16 -0.67
CA THR A 674 -12.70 32.45 0.25
C THR A 674 -12.99 33.95 0.29
N ASN A 675 -11.96 34.78 0.17
CA ASN A 675 -12.08 36.25 0.17
C ASN A 675 -12.96 36.77 -0.98
N GLU A 676 -12.80 36.24 -2.19
CA GLU A 676 -13.55 36.73 -3.36
C GLU A 676 -14.99 36.22 -3.34
N LYS A 677 -15.22 34.97 -2.91
CA LYS A 677 -16.57 34.42 -2.68
C LYS A 677 -17.29 35.18 -1.56
N GLN A 678 -16.61 35.47 -0.46
CA GLN A 678 -17.15 36.21 0.67
C GLN A 678 -17.53 37.65 0.30
N GLU A 679 -16.68 38.32 -0.48
CA GLU A 679 -16.97 39.66 -0.99
C GLU A 679 -18.12 39.63 -2.01
N ASN A 680 -18.20 38.61 -2.87
CA ASN A 680 -19.32 38.44 -3.80
C ASN A 680 -20.64 38.16 -3.06
N LEU A 681 -20.61 37.32 -2.02
CA LEU A 681 -21.77 37.06 -1.14
C LEU A 681 -22.20 38.33 -0.42
N ARG A 682 -21.24 39.10 0.11
CA ARG A 682 -21.49 40.40 0.73
C ARG A 682 -22.11 41.38 -0.25
N ASN A 683 -21.58 41.48 -1.47
CA ASN A 683 -22.11 42.35 -2.53
C ASN A 683 -23.51 41.93 -2.99
N ALA A 684 -23.76 40.63 -3.16
CA ALA A 684 -25.08 40.10 -3.50
C ALA A 684 -26.08 40.37 -2.38
N ALA A 685 -25.67 40.18 -1.12
CA ALA A 685 -26.53 40.42 0.03
C ALA A 685 -26.80 41.92 0.26
N GLU A 686 -25.79 42.79 0.05
CA GLU A 686 -25.97 44.24 0.02
C GLU A 686 -26.92 44.68 -1.10
N LYS A 687 -26.86 44.04 -2.28
CA LYS A 687 -27.80 44.30 -3.38
C LYS A 687 -29.23 43.98 -2.96
N VAL A 688 -29.46 42.84 -2.30
CA VAL A 688 -30.78 42.47 -1.75
C VAL A 688 -31.25 43.49 -0.71
N LEU A 689 -30.39 43.91 0.22
CA LEU A 689 -30.70 44.96 1.19
C LEU A 689 -31.09 46.28 0.51
N ARG A 690 -30.35 46.70 -0.53
CA ARG A 690 -30.67 47.90 -1.31
C ARG A 690 -32.01 47.77 -2.02
N THR A 691 -32.35 46.60 -2.57
CA THR A 691 -33.65 46.36 -3.20
C THR A 691 -34.80 46.42 -2.19
N ILE A 692 -34.67 45.76 -1.04
CA ILE A 692 -35.68 45.80 0.03
C ILE A 692 -35.85 47.22 0.57
N ALA A 693 -34.74 47.93 0.84
CA ALA A 693 -34.78 49.32 1.30
C ALA A 693 -35.45 50.25 0.27
N LYS A 694 -35.19 50.03 -1.02
CA LYS A 694 -35.83 50.78 -2.11
C LYS A 694 -37.34 50.50 -2.17
N ASN A 695 -37.76 49.25 -2.00
CA ASN A 695 -39.18 48.87 -1.94
C ASN A 695 -39.89 49.53 -0.76
N ILE A 696 -39.29 49.51 0.44
CA ILE A 696 -39.82 50.20 1.63
C ILE A 696 -39.93 51.70 1.39
N SER A 697 -38.94 52.32 0.74
CA SER A 697 -38.98 53.74 0.38
C SER A 697 -40.12 54.07 -0.58
N PHE A 698 -40.37 53.23 -1.60
CA PHE A 698 -41.50 53.41 -2.51
C PHE A 698 -42.83 53.28 -1.78
N ILE A 699 -42.99 52.26 -0.92
CA ILE A 699 -44.20 52.07 -0.11
C ILE A 699 -44.44 53.27 0.81
N ASN A 700 -43.40 53.79 1.49
CA ASN A 700 -43.52 55.00 2.30
C ASN A 700 -43.98 56.20 1.48
N SER A 701 -43.44 56.40 0.27
CA SER A 701 -43.89 57.50 -0.60
C SER A 701 -45.35 57.36 -1.04
N ASP A 702 -45.83 56.14 -1.25
CA ASP A 702 -47.24 55.87 -1.57
C ASP A 702 -48.15 56.08 -0.36
N ILE A 703 -47.70 55.71 0.85
CA ILE A 703 -48.40 56.01 2.10
C ILE A 703 -48.51 57.52 2.30
N ASP A 704 -47.41 58.27 2.17
CA ASP A 704 -47.39 59.73 2.32
C ASP A 704 -48.30 60.42 1.31
N ARG A 705 -48.34 59.93 0.06
CA ARG A 705 -49.25 60.41 -0.98
C ARG A 705 -50.70 60.12 -0.62
N THR A 706 -51.00 58.92 -0.12
CA THR A 706 -52.35 58.51 0.31
C THR A 706 -52.80 59.38 1.48
N ASP A 707 -51.95 59.60 2.48
CA ASP A 707 -52.22 60.48 3.62
C ASP A 707 -52.45 61.94 3.20
N SER A 708 -51.63 62.45 2.28
CA SER A 708 -51.82 63.78 1.71
C SER A 708 -53.19 63.90 1.02
N THR A 709 -53.61 62.89 0.26
CA THR A 709 -54.94 62.89 -0.38
C THR A 709 -56.08 62.78 0.63
N ILE A 710 -55.95 61.95 1.67
CA ILE A 710 -56.92 61.85 2.76
C ILE A 710 -57.08 63.21 3.46
N ASN A 711 -55.98 63.88 3.76
CA ASN A 711 -55.99 65.20 4.41
C ASN A 711 -56.66 66.27 3.54
N ILE A 712 -56.38 66.32 2.24
CA ILE A 712 -57.04 67.24 1.29
C ILE A 712 -58.55 66.96 1.22
N ARG A 713 -58.95 65.68 1.14
CA ARG A 713 -60.37 65.28 1.08
C ARG A 713 -61.11 65.55 2.39
N ASN A 714 -60.46 65.36 3.54
CA ASN A 714 -61.00 65.73 4.86
C ASN A 714 -61.25 67.24 4.98
N GLY A 715 -60.28 68.08 4.57
CA GLY A 715 -60.46 69.53 4.53
C GLY A 715 -61.54 69.99 3.54
N SER A 716 -61.77 69.24 2.48
CA SER A 716 -62.86 69.50 1.52
C SER A 716 -64.23 69.06 2.06
N ALA A 717 -64.29 68.00 2.86
CA ALA A 717 -65.52 67.46 3.42
C ALA A 717 -66.15 68.39 4.48
N THR A 718 -65.35 69.17 5.21
CA THR A 718 -65.86 70.16 6.20
C THR A 718 -66.63 71.33 5.59
N LEU A 719 -66.59 71.49 4.25
CA LEU A 719 -67.33 72.52 3.51
C LEU A 719 -68.81 72.13 3.26
N PHE A 720 -69.20 70.88 3.51
CA PHE A 720 -70.54 70.37 3.22
C PHE A 720 -71.25 69.92 4.50
N PRO A 721 -72.54 70.25 4.70
CA PRO A 721 -73.32 69.74 5.82
C PRO A 721 -73.51 68.21 5.71
N PRO A 722 -73.68 67.50 6.84
CA PRO A 722 -73.64 66.03 6.92
C PRO A 722 -74.73 65.31 6.10
N GLU A 723 -75.80 65.99 5.73
CA GLU A 723 -76.89 65.46 4.90
C GLU A 723 -76.62 65.59 3.38
N HIS A 724 -75.57 66.30 2.98
CA HIS A 724 -75.27 66.58 1.57
C HIS A 724 -74.75 65.32 0.84
N PRO A 725 -75.25 65.00 -0.37
CA PRO A 725 -74.81 63.82 -1.13
C PRO A 725 -73.29 63.74 -1.33
N MET A 726 -72.66 64.90 -1.52
CA MET A 726 -71.22 65.01 -1.74
C MET A 726 -70.39 64.77 -0.46
N TYR A 727 -70.94 65.06 0.72
CA TYR A 727 -70.32 64.71 2.01
C TYR A 727 -70.25 63.18 2.17
N LYS A 728 -71.35 62.49 1.84
CA LYS A 728 -71.43 61.03 1.89
C LYS A 728 -70.47 60.36 0.89
N ALA A 729 -70.34 60.90 -0.32
CA ALA A 729 -69.39 60.42 -1.32
C ALA A 729 -67.93 60.60 -0.88
N LEU A 730 -67.56 61.77 -0.34
CA LEU A 730 -66.21 62.03 0.18
C LEU A 730 -65.86 61.13 1.37
N LYS A 731 -66.82 60.86 2.27
CA LYS A 731 -66.63 59.90 3.37
C LYS A 731 -66.39 58.47 2.89
N LEU A 732 -67.08 58.05 1.82
CA LEU A 732 -66.86 56.73 1.21
C LEU A 732 -65.47 56.62 0.56
N ASP A 733 -65.06 57.65 -0.18
CA ASP A 733 -63.72 57.74 -0.77
C ASP A 733 -62.62 57.71 0.29
N ILE A 734 -62.77 58.48 1.39
CA ILE A 734 -61.83 58.48 2.52
C ILE A 734 -61.73 57.07 3.12
N SER A 735 -62.85 56.39 3.34
CA SER A 735 -62.84 55.02 3.90
C SER A 735 -62.13 54.01 2.99
N ASN A 736 -62.25 54.17 1.66
CA ASN A 736 -61.52 53.33 0.71
C ASN A 736 -60.01 53.63 0.71
N LEU A 737 -59.62 54.90 0.83
CA LEU A 737 -58.21 55.30 0.95
C LEU A 737 -57.59 54.83 2.28
N GLU A 738 -58.33 54.86 3.38
CA GLU A 738 -57.90 54.32 4.68
C GLU A 738 -57.65 52.80 4.60
N LYS A 739 -58.50 52.05 3.87
CA LYS A 739 -58.25 50.62 3.60
C LYS A 739 -57.00 50.40 2.75
N SER A 740 -56.78 51.22 1.72
CA SER A 740 -55.58 51.16 0.89
C SER A 740 -54.33 51.49 1.70
N LYS A 741 -54.40 52.45 2.63
CA LYS A 741 -53.32 52.78 3.55
C LYS A 741 -53.00 51.60 4.47
N ALA A 742 -54.01 50.97 5.07
CA ALA A 742 -53.81 49.79 5.92
C ALA A 742 -53.12 48.64 5.14
N GLN A 743 -53.51 48.40 3.88
CA GLN A 743 -52.85 47.42 3.02
C GLN A 743 -51.37 47.77 2.71
N LEU A 744 -51.05 49.06 2.54
CA LEU A 744 -49.67 49.50 2.34
C LEU A 744 -48.83 49.39 3.63
N GLU A 745 -49.42 49.68 4.78
CA GLU A 745 -48.77 49.50 6.09
C GLU A 745 -48.49 48.03 6.40
N ASP A 746 -49.40 47.11 6.03
CA ASP A 746 -49.16 45.67 6.20
C ASP A 746 -48.05 45.17 5.27
N LYS A 747 -48.02 45.61 4.00
CA LYS A 747 -46.91 45.33 3.08
C LYS A 747 -45.57 45.88 3.59
N LYS A 748 -45.59 47.07 4.21
CA LYS A 748 -44.40 47.66 4.84
C LYS A 748 -43.87 46.77 5.97
N LYS A 749 -44.74 46.29 6.87
CA LYS A 749 -44.34 45.38 7.96
C LYS A 749 -43.72 44.08 7.42
N GLU A 750 -44.27 43.50 6.35
CA GLU A 750 -43.70 42.32 5.71
C GLU A 750 -42.29 42.59 5.14
N GLU A 751 -42.09 43.71 4.46
CA GLU A 751 -40.77 44.10 3.94
C GLU A 751 -39.76 44.44 5.05
N GLU A 752 -40.22 45.00 6.17
CA GLU A 752 -39.39 45.22 7.36
C GLU A 752 -38.92 43.90 8.00
N ILE A 753 -39.79 42.89 8.07
CA ILE A 753 -39.42 41.53 8.52
C ILE A 753 -38.37 40.91 7.57
N LYS A 754 -38.56 41.03 6.25
CA LYS A 754 -37.56 40.57 5.26
C LYS A 754 -36.22 41.28 5.43
N LEU A 755 -36.24 42.58 5.72
CA LEU A 755 -35.05 43.38 5.95
C LEU A 755 -34.28 42.89 7.19
N GLU A 756 -34.99 42.59 8.27
CA GLU A 756 -34.39 42.10 9.51
C GLU A 756 -33.81 40.68 9.34
N GLN A 757 -34.54 39.80 8.65
CA GLN A 757 -34.05 38.47 8.33
C GLN A 757 -32.82 38.51 7.40
N ALA A 758 -32.81 39.38 6.39
CA ALA A 758 -31.64 39.59 5.54
C ALA A 758 -30.43 40.10 6.33
N LYS A 759 -30.62 41.06 7.25
CA LYS A 759 -29.55 41.57 8.12
C LYS A 759 -28.97 40.48 9.04
N ASN A 760 -29.81 39.61 9.58
CA ASN A 760 -29.37 38.51 10.44
C ASN A 760 -28.56 37.46 9.66
N ASN A 761 -29.04 37.06 8.47
CA ASN A 761 -28.34 36.10 7.61
C ASN A 761 -26.98 36.64 7.12
N ILE A 762 -26.83 37.95 6.94
CA ILE A 762 -25.56 38.56 6.55
C ILE A 762 -24.55 38.52 7.70
N LYS A 763 -25.00 38.78 8.95
CA LYS A 763 -24.12 38.72 10.12
C LYS A 763 -23.55 37.33 10.37
N SER A 764 -24.29 36.27 10.02
CA SER A 764 -23.84 34.89 10.19
C SER A 764 -22.78 34.43 9.18
N LEU A 765 -22.56 35.16 8.08
CA LEU A 765 -21.55 34.79 7.07
C LEU A 765 -20.10 34.88 7.58
N ILE A 766 -19.86 35.50 8.75
CA ILE A 766 -18.50 35.80 9.27
C ILE A 766 -17.76 34.54 9.78
N ASN A 767 -18.45 33.41 9.97
CA ASN A 767 -17.89 32.23 10.65
C ASN A 767 -17.29 31.15 9.73
N ASP A 768 -17.17 31.39 8.42
CA ASP A 768 -16.68 30.40 7.47
C ASP A 768 -15.14 30.32 7.50
N TRP A 769 -14.61 29.43 8.35
CA TRP A 769 -13.19 29.05 8.34
C TRP A 769 -12.91 28.04 7.23
N ASP A 770 -11.71 28.09 6.65
CA ASP A 770 -11.34 27.20 5.54
C ASP A 770 -11.37 25.72 5.93
N SER A 771 -11.14 25.37 7.20
CA SER A 771 -11.21 24.00 7.70
C SER A 771 -12.58 23.34 7.51
N GLU A 772 -13.68 24.12 7.44
CA GLU A 772 -15.03 23.58 7.23
C GLU A 772 -15.15 22.81 5.92
N ILE A 773 -14.34 23.14 4.92
CA ILE A 773 -14.33 22.48 3.62
C ILE A 773 -13.87 21.03 3.74
N ILE A 774 -12.83 20.78 4.55
CA ILE A 774 -12.32 19.42 4.80
C ILE A 774 -13.30 18.63 5.67
N ILE A 775 -14.00 19.30 6.60
CA ILE A 775 -15.06 18.69 7.40
C ILE A 775 -16.23 18.24 6.52
N ARG A 776 -16.70 19.10 5.61
CA ARG A 776 -17.72 18.74 4.62
C ARG A 776 -17.27 17.58 3.72
N LEU A 777 -15.99 17.56 3.31
CA LEU A 777 -15.44 16.40 2.58
C LEU A 777 -15.49 15.11 3.42
N ALA A 778 -15.11 15.18 4.69
CA ALA A 778 -15.14 14.02 5.58
C ALA A 778 -16.57 13.50 5.77
N GLU A 779 -17.54 14.40 5.98
CA GLU A 779 -18.97 14.04 6.07
C GLU A 779 -19.47 13.39 4.77
N LEU A 780 -19.02 13.90 3.63
CA LEU A 780 -19.41 13.44 2.31
C LEU A 780 -18.90 12.03 1.98
N TYR A 781 -17.66 11.73 2.36
CA TYR A 781 -17.02 10.43 2.15
C TYR A 781 -17.16 9.48 3.34
N HIS A 782 -17.91 9.87 4.37
CA HIS A 782 -18.02 9.12 5.63
C HIS A 782 -16.66 8.86 6.31
N TRP A 783 -15.70 9.76 6.13
CA TRP A 783 -14.41 9.70 6.81
C TRP A 783 -14.52 10.23 8.23
N ASP A 784 -13.61 9.78 9.09
CA ASP A 784 -13.42 10.37 10.39
C ASP A 784 -12.84 11.80 10.25
N ILE A 785 -13.50 12.79 10.85
CA ILE A 785 -13.14 14.20 10.77
C ILE A 785 -11.70 14.43 11.28
N ASN A 786 -11.30 13.76 12.37
CA ASN A 786 -9.99 13.91 12.97
C ASN A 786 -8.91 13.35 12.02
N ILE A 787 -9.13 12.15 11.48
CA ILE A 787 -8.20 11.51 10.52
C ILE A 787 -8.06 12.37 9.26
N ALA A 788 -9.16 12.82 8.67
CA ALA A 788 -9.14 13.59 7.41
C ALA A 788 -8.40 14.93 7.57
N ASN A 789 -8.71 15.70 8.62
CA ASN A 789 -8.06 16.99 8.87
C ASN A 789 -6.58 16.81 9.25
N ASN A 790 -6.26 15.82 10.07
CA ASN A 790 -4.88 15.51 10.46
C ASN A 790 -4.05 15.12 9.23
N MET A 791 -4.56 14.22 8.39
CA MET A 791 -3.88 13.86 7.14
C MET A 791 -3.68 15.06 6.22
N PHE A 792 -4.71 15.89 6.04
CA PHE A 792 -4.60 17.08 5.20
C PHE A 792 -3.48 18.02 5.68
N ILE A 793 -3.42 18.31 6.98
CA ILE A 793 -2.36 19.15 7.54
C ILE A 793 -0.99 18.50 7.34
N LEU A 794 -0.80 17.25 7.74
CA LEU A 794 0.50 16.58 7.67
C LEU A 794 1.04 16.46 6.23
N ILE A 795 0.16 16.29 5.24
CA ILE A 795 0.56 16.21 3.83
C ILE A 795 1.02 17.58 3.32
N PHE A 796 0.27 18.64 3.62
CA PHE A 796 0.48 19.96 3.01
C PHE A 796 1.30 20.93 3.87
N ASP A 797 1.68 20.60 5.10
CA ASP A 797 2.43 21.48 6.01
C ASP A 797 3.75 21.99 5.42
N LYS A 798 4.41 21.18 4.59
CA LYS A 798 5.64 21.58 3.88
C LYS A 798 5.39 22.54 2.71
N LYS A 799 4.16 22.62 2.18
CA LYS A 799 3.79 23.41 0.99
C LYS A 799 2.98 24.65 1.33
N THR A 800 2.15 24.59 2.36
CA THR A 800 1.19 25.63 2.73
C THR A 800 1.31 25.95 4.21
N ASN A 801 1.16 27.23 4.56
CA ASN A 801 1.12 27.63 5.96
C ASN A 801 -0.26 27.33 6.56
N PHE A 802 -0.30 26.60 7.66
CA PHE A 802 -1.49 26.40 8.48
C PHE A 802 -1.49 27.38 9.65
N THR A 803 -2.53 28.20 9.76
CA THR A 803 -2.74 29.09 10.90
C THR A 803 -3.92 28.62 11.73
N PHE A 804 -3.63 28.13 12.93
CA PHE A 804 -4.62 27.66 13.90
C PHE A 804 -5.25 28.81 14.70
N HIS A 805 -6.50 28.63 15.12
CA HIS A 805 -7.21 29.62 15.93
C HIS A 805 -6.49 29.87 17.28
N TYR A 806 -6.36 31.14 17.67
CA TYR A 806 -5.55 31.57 18.82
C TYR A 806 -5.98 30.93 20.16
N ASP A 807 -7.29 30.77 20.35
CA ASP A 807 -7.87 30.22 21.59
C ASP A 807 -7.72 28.68 21.73
N ASN A 808 -7.32 27.95 20.68
CA ASN A 808 -7.29 26.47 20.66
C ASN A 808 -5.88 25.88 20.83
N LYS A 809 -4.91 26.63 21.38
CA LYS A 809 -3.53 26.15 21.53
C LYS A 809 -3.38 24.90 22.41
N ASP A 810 -4.26 24.76 23.40
CA ASP A 810 -4.27 23.60 24.30
C ASP A 810 -5.16 22.45 23.78
N ASP A 811 -6.02 22.70 22.78
CA ASP A 811 -6.99 21.72 22.24
C ASP A 811 -6.43 20.89 21.06
N ASN A 812 -5.33 21.34 20.45
CA ASN A 812 -4.69 20.68 19.30
C ASN A 812 -3.37 20.05 19.74
N HIS A 813 -3.41 18.80 20.21
CA HIS A 813 -2.20 18.08 20.62
C HIS A 813 -1.49 17.46 19.41
N TYR A 814 -0.21 17.79 19.21
CA TYR A 814 0.63 17.16 18.21
C TYR A 814 1.54 16.11 18.84
N GLU A 815 1.47 14.89 18.33
CA GLU A 815 2.40 13.80 18.65
C GLU A 815 3.00 13.26 17.36
N GLU A 816 4.31 12.99 17.30
CA GLU A 816 4.97 12.57 16.06
C GLU A 816 4.36 11.31 15.42
N HIS A 817 3.82 10.40 16.23
CA HIS A 817 3.28 9.11 15.75
C HIS A 817 1.82 9.20 15.30
N TYR A 818 1.02 10.04 15.96
CA TYR A 818 -0.40 10.19 15.66
C TYR A 818 -0.67 11.38 14.72
N GLY A 819 0.18 12.40 14.76
CA GLY A 819 -0.04 13.70 14.16
C GLY A 819 -0.84 14.61 15.09
N TYR A 820 -1.77 15.37 14.52
CA TYR A 820 -2.69 16.23 15.25
C TYR A 820 -3.87 15.43 15.80
N ARG A 821 -4.10 15.54 17.10
CA ARG A 821 -5.32 15.07 17.76
C ARG A 821 -6.19 16.27 18.08
N PHE A 822 -7.35 16.31 17.41
CA PHE A 822 -8.37 17.34 17.65
C PHE A 822 -9.35 16.87 18.72
N GLU A 823 -9.31 17.47 19.91
CA GLU A 823 -10.30 17.23 20.98
C GLU A 823 -11.63 17.99 20.71
N GLN A 824 -11.55 19.07 19.94
CA GLN A 824 -12.68 19.88 19.48
C GLN A 824 -12.72 19.96 17.95
N LYS A 825 -13.76 20.60 17.39
CA LYS A 825 -13.86 20.80 15.93
C LYS A 825 -12.61 21.54 15.43
N PRO A 826 -11.93 21.06 14.36
CA PRO A 826 -10.69 21.66 13.90
C PRO A 826 -10.94 23.02 13.26
N ILE A 827 -10.26 24.06 13.76
CA ILE A 827 -10.36 25.44 13.25
C ILE A 827 -8.98 25.92 12.82
N TYR A 828 -8.78 25.99 11.51
CA TYR A 828 -7.55 26.48 10.90
C TYR A 828 -7.85 27.10 9.53
N SER A 829 -6.96 27.99 9.08
CA SER A 829 -6.92 28.48 7.70
C SER A 829 -5.64 28.05 7.00
N PHE A 830 -5.71 27.91 5.68
CA PHE A 830 -4.59 27.47 4.83
C PHE A 830 -4.59 28.21 3.49
N ASP A 831 -3.42 28.35 2.86
CA ASP A 831 -3.32 29.02 1.55
C ASP A 831 -3.80 28.10 0.42
N LYS A 832 -5.02 28.34 -0.05
CA LYS A 832 -5.70 27.55 -1.09
C LYS A 832 -4.96 27.53 -2.42
N LYS A 833 -4.29 28.63 -2.82
CA LYS A 833 -3.60 28.71 -4.12
C LYS A 833 -2.42 27.75 -4.23
N LEU A 834 -1.81 27.43 -3.10
CA LEU A 834 -0.68 26.51 -3.01
C LEU A 834 -1.12 25.04 -2.95
N THR A 835 -2.42 24.79 -2.77
CA THR A 835 -3.01 23.45 -2.91
C THR A 835 -3.47 23.25 -4.35
N ASN A 836 -3.09 22.13 -4.98
CA ASN A 836 -3.55 21.78 -6.33
C ASN A 836 -5.02 21.32 -6.31
N GLY A 837 -5.95 22.18 -5.89
CA GLY A 837 -7.41 21.98 -5.93
C GLY A 837 -7.86 20.53 -5.82
N PHE A 838 -8.18 19.92 -6.96
CA PHE A 838 -8.65 18.54 -7.04
C PHE A 838 -7.58 17.47 -6.79
N GLU A 839 -6.38 17.59 -7.36
CA GLU A 839 -5.24 16.69 -7.04
C GLU A 839 -5.01 16.56 -5.53
N SER A 840 -5.23 17.64 -4.76
CA SER A 840 -5.11 17.60 -3.29
C SER A 840 -6.13 16.67 -2.63
N ILE A 841 -7.35 16.61 -3.17
CA ILE A 841 -8.43 15.71 -2.70
C ILE A 841 -8.11 14.27 -3.07
N VAL A 842 -7.64 14.03 -4.31
CA VAL A 842 -7.23 12.69 -4.77
C VAL A 842 -6.10 12.16 -3.88
N LEU A 843 -5.13 13.01 -3.58
CA LEU A 843 -4.02 12.67 -2.70
C LEU A 843 -4.53 12.35 -1.29
N LEU A 844 -5.36 13.21 -0.69
CA LEU A 844 -5.94 12.99 0.63
C LEU A 844 -6.71 11.67 0.70
N LYS A 845 -7.52 11.39 -0.32
CA LYS A 845 -8.27 10.15 -0.45
C LYS A 845 -7.37 8.92 -0.51
N ASN A 846 -6.34 8.93 -1.36
CA ASN A 846 -5.40 7.82 -1.48
C ASN A 846 -4.69 7.56 -0.13
N HIS A 847 -4.35 8.63 0.58
CA HIS A 847 -3.74 8.57 1.90
C HIS A 847 -4.69 7.96 2.95
N ILE A 848 -5.95 8.39 3.00
CA ILE A 848 -6.96 7.83 3.93
C ILE A 848 -7.24 6.37 3.58
N TYR A 849 -7.40 6.03 2.30
CA TYR A 849 -7.60 4.66 1.85
C TYR A 849 -6.47 3.72 2.29
N ILE A 850 -5.20 4.16 2.18
CA ILE A 850 -4.06 3.36 2.65
C ILE A 850 -4.05 3.27 4.18
N ALA A 851 -4.36 4.36 4.88
CA ALA A 851 -4.47 4.37 6.33
C ALA A 851 -5.52 3.37 6.83
N GLU A 852 -6.69 3.31 6.20
CA GLU A 852 -7.76 2.36 6.52
C GLU A 852 -7.40 0.92 6.12
N LYS A 853 -6.81 0.71 4.94
CA LYS A 853 -6.40 -0.61 4.43
C LYS A 853 -5.34 -1.26 5.32
N LEU A 854 -4.36 -0.48 5.76
CA LEU A 854 -3.29 -0.92 6.66
C LEU A 854 -3.65 -0.77 8.15
N LYS A 855 -4.78 -0.14 8.46
CA LYS A 855 -5.21 0.24 9.83
C LYS A 855 -4.13 1.00 10.60
N VAL A 856 -3.47 1.95 9.96
CA VAL A 856 -2.40 2.76 10.57
C VAL A 856 -2.85 4.19 10.87
N HIS A 857 -2.19 4.83 11.84
CA HIS A 857 -2.43 6.23 12.14
C HIS A 857 -1.84 7.16 11.05
N PRO A 858 -2.41 8.38 10.90
CA PRO A 858 -1.92 9.42 10.02
C PRO A 858 -0.41 9.68 10.07
N GLY A 859 0.14 9.89 11.28
CA GLY A 859 1.57 10.16 11.46
C GLY A 859 2.46 9.01 10.98
N THR A 860 2.06 7.76 11.25
CA THR A 860 2.78 6.57 10.76
C THR A 860 2.79 6.48 9.24
N LEU A 861 1.70 6.84 8.55
CA LEU A 861 1.68 6.83 7.09
C LEU A 861 2.66 7.84 6.48
N ILE A 862 2.84 9.00 7.11
CA ILE A 862 3.85 9.98 6.69
C ILE A 862 5.27 9.45 6.95
N LYS A 863 5.49 8.68 8.02
CA LYS A 863 6.76 7.98 8.24
C LYS A 863 7.03 6.93 7.17
N ILE A 864 6.02 6.16 6.75
CA ILE A 864 6.13 5.25 5.59
C ILE A 864 6.52 6.04 4.33
N LYS A 865 5.88 7.19 4.09
CA LYS A 865 6.23 8.07 2.98
C LYS A 865 7.68 8.57 3.07
N ASN A 866 8.15 8.96 4.25
CA ASN A 866 9.54 9.38 4.47
C ASN A 866 10.53 8.21 4.28
N TYR A 867 10.16 6.98 4.67
CA TYR A 867 10.97 5.80 4.38
C TYR A 867 11.06 5.54 2.86
N ILE A 868 9.94 5.62 2.15
CA ILE A 868 9.89 5.38 0.71
C ILE A 868 10.63 6.46 -0.08
N PHE A 869 10.37 7.75 0.16
CA PHE A 869 10.85 8.83 -0.70
C PHE A 869 12.10 9.55 -0.18
N ASP A 870 12.32 9.57 1.14
CA ASP A 870 13.46 10.25 1.79
C ASP A 870 14.49 9.26 2.38
N ASP A 871 14.32 7.94 2.16
CA ASP A 871 15.19 6.85 2.63
C ASP A 871 15.49 6.87 4.15
N LYS A 872 14.53 7.30 4.98
CA LYS A 872 14.69 7.34 6.46
C LYS A 872 14.56 5.95 7.10
N ASN A 873 15.60 5.13 6.99
CA ASN A 873 15.64 3.76 7.53
C ASN A 873 15.42 3.68 9.06
N ASN A 874 15.70 4.74 9.82
CA ASN A 874 15.50 4.77 11.27
C ASN A 874 14.03 4.67 11.69
N GLU A 875 13.08 4.96 10.79
CA GLU A 875 11.64 4.87 11.08
C GLU A 875 11.10 3.44 10.99
N LEU A 876 11.89 2.47 10.52
CA LEU A 876 11.45 1.08 10.31
C LEU A 876 10.96 0.42 11.60
N GLU A 877 11.62 0.67 12.73
CA GLU A 877 11.22 0.14 14.04
C GLU A 877 9.82 0.63 14.43
N ASP A 878 9.53 1.92 14.25
CA ASP A 878 8.23 2.49 14.57
C ASP A 878 7.14 1.98 13.60
N ILE A 879 7.44 1.94 12.30
CA ILE A 879 6.51 1.43 11.28
C ILE A 879 6.16 -0.04 11.57
N ALA A 880 7.16 -0.90 11.84
CA ALA A 880 6.94 -2.32 12.12
C ALA A 880 6.10 -2.51 13.39
N ASN A 881 6.45 -1.84 14.48
CA ASN A 881 5.71 -1.93 15.74
C ASN A 881 4.23 -1.52 15.57
N LYS A 882 3.95 -0.46 14.82
CA LYS A 882 2.58 0.02 14.61
C LYS A 882 1.79 -0.82 13.61
N LEU A 883 2.44 -1.45 12.64
CA LEU A 883 1.76 -2.41 11.77
C LEU A 883 1.39 -3.69 12.52
N ILE A 884 2.22 -4.16 13.47
CA ILE A 884 1.94 -5.34 14.29
C ILE A 884 0.77 -5.09 15.25
N VAL A 885 0.75 -3.95 15.95
CA VAL A 885 -0.29 -3.64 16.96
C VAL A 885 -1.70 -3.61 16.37
N ASN A 886 -1.82 -3.42 15.06
CA ASN A 886 -3.09 -3.30 14.34
C ASN A 886 -3.50 -4.58 13.57
N LEU A 887 -2.69 -5.65 13.63
CA LEU A 887 -3.06 -7.03 13.24
C LEU A 887 -3.81 -7.71 14.39
#